data_AF-A0A3A5V7I3-F1
#
_entry.id   AF-A0A3A5V7I3-F1
#
_cell.length_a   1.000
_cell.length_b   1.000
_cell.length_c   1.000
_cell.angle_alpha   90.00
_cell.angle_beta   90.00
_cell.angle_gamma   90.00
#
_symmetry.space_group_name_H-M   'P 1'
#
loop_
_entity.id
_entity.type
_entity.pdbx_description
1 polymer ?
#
loop_
_entity_poly.entity_id
_entity_poly.type
_entity_poly.pdbx_seq_one_letter_code
_entity_poly.pdbx_strand_id
1 'polypeptide(L)'
;MRGTLRRDEDGVSAAVATVLLFGGVLSIIGLMMVSMMPVIEEMEGSVERHDMSSQMTLLAHETASLSERGMPGDSAHATLIPVDGELVWDSLRGGMWYSATWAEDMSLRARGALDFDDQLEIRHPESFVEAVCITDLRLGPDRPYYYTLESALDKVSITVTPGLAMPLGPIEVELNEDGSELLTTSLRVDEMTTIDLSTYGTTTLASSHALTVFGHIGEEGATYVLPNSPEPSDKRGHAWSIPLTSGSSTLHLLSDVANQIHISIDGSTTIHYATPSGLARTGVAFTHSITVDESTVAHITTSAPARLLLKANATGEAGLTAWPSSNGAYLGHSFLPPSVNGTLRFANPGESVVTLTWRGGGISVAAGGVEHVSWPPVTGDEAPTIDADGDVFLTWSASTNATTTDASSGTTFVAADDTGAMSGGVFSYANLENDTTESLLVRLAGYTSTWNMSGASEASGTFLEATDHRTIILGEGTSTLRVESGHPLRALRLGGDSGLIHLPHDGVDRCTSVSTQASGWITTDLPWQGMGGRGEIDTQQAWVEGRHPSSVSIDVLGSDGISSHSSIGTVWAFHLSRLSYQFSSSIDGMEVAFSGGAVVTNHPEFKPYVVIPPSDRGGPGPRFAATIPSLHPTASSESGAGELELDIEMVHRTSLASTPAYEVRRGWSEPYGTAIANEAGIGLEASEDWTIYPGRLDLLTDYVGWVPDPSYGTSEAVWHTNGEVIEFTLQLASLDVTTREVLV
;
A
#
# COMPACT_ATOMS: atom_id res chain seq x y z
N MET A 1 75.17 -66.72 -43.82
CA MET A 1 75.40 -65.27 -44.04
C MET A 1 74.37 -64.51 -43.23
N ARG A 2 74.81 -63.66 -42.30
CA ARG A 2 73.94 -62.78 -41.51
C ARG A 2 73.45 -61.65 -42.42
N GLY A 3 72.15 -61.57 -42.67
CA GLY A 3 71.55 -60.45 -43.40
C GLY A 3 71.47 -59.23 -42.48
N THR A 4 72.25 -58.19 -42.79
CA THR A 4 72.16 -56.88 -42.16
C THR A 4 70.97 -56.14 -42.75
N LEU A 5 69.89 -56.01 -41.98
CA LEU A 5 68.85 -54.99 -42.18
C LEU A 5 69.53 -53.62 -42.05
N ARG A 6 69.71 -52.94 -43.18
CA ARG A 6 70.24 -51.58 -43.23
C ARG A 6 69.07 -50.64 -42.93
N ARG A 7 69.10 -49.99 -41.76
CA ARG A 7 68.11 -49.01 -41.32
C ARG A 7 68.25 -47.77 -42.21
N ASP A 8 67.17 -47.38 -42.87
CA ASP A 8 67.12 -46.21 -43.74
C ASP A 8 66.98 -44.94 -42.88
N GLU A 9 68.12 -44.34 -42.53
CA GLU A 9 68.16 -43.13 -41.68
C GLU A 9 67.57 -41.89 -42.39
N ASP A 10 67.59 -41.87 -43.73
CA ASP A 10 67.00 -40.78 -44.53
C ASP A 10 65.47 -40.87 -44.52
N GLY A 11 64.90 -42.08 -44.59
CA GLY A 11 63.47 -42.31 -44.42
C GLY A 11 62.95 -41.98 -43.01
N VAL A 12 63.75 -42.23 -41.96
CA VAL A 12 63.41 -41.87 -40.57
C VAL A 12 63.48 -40.35 -40.36
N SER A 13 64.48 -39.67 -40.92
CA SER A 13 64.62 -38.21 -40.84
C SER A 13 63.47 -37.48 -41.56
N ALA A 14 63.09 -37.97 -42.75
CA ALA A 14 61.96 -37.42 -43.50
C ALA A 14 60.62 -37.59 -42.76
N ALA A 15 60.41 -38.75 -42.11
CA ALA A 15 59.22 -39.01 -41.30
C ALA A 15 59.17 -38.12 -40.03
N VAL A 16 60.30 -37.93 -39.34
CA VAL A 16 60.39 -37.04 -38.16
C VAL A 16 60.15 -35.58 -38.55
N ALA A 17 60.68 -35.14 -39.70
CA ALA A 17 60.46 -33.79 -40.21
C ALA A 17 58.98 -33.54 -40.58
N THR A 18 58.29 -34.53 -41.17
CA THR A 18 56.85 -34.41 -41.45
C THR A 18 56.01 -34.36 -40.18
N VAL A 19 56.33 -35.19 -39.18
CA VAL A 19 55.64 -35.17 -37.88
C VAL A 19 55.85 -33.85 -37.14
N LEU A 20 57.06 -33.28 -37.18
CA LEU A 20 57.35 -31.97 -36.57
C LEU A 20 56.65 -30.82 -37.30
N LEU A 21 56.54 -30.87 -38.63
CA LEU A 21 55.77 -29.89 -39.42
C LEU A 21 54.27 -29.98 -39.10
N PHE A 22 53.70 -31.18 -39.02
CA PHE A 22 52.30 -31.37 -38.62
C PHE A 22 52.05 -30.93 -37.17
N GLY A 23 52.97 -31.24 -36.24
CA GLY A 23 52.90 -30.76 -34.85
C GLY A 23 53.03 -29.23 -34.74
N GLY A 24 53.88 -28.61 -35.56
CA GLY A 24 54.00 -27.14 -35.66
C GLY A 24 52.72 -26.47 -36.19
N VAL A 25 52.10 -27.04 -37.23
CA VAL A 25 50.84 -26.52 -37.77
C VAL A 25 49.68 -26.74 -36.78
N LEU A 26 49.59 -27.90 -36.14
CA LEU A 26 48.56 -28.17 -35.11
C LEU A 26 48.72 -27.27 -33.89
N SER A 27 49.95 -26.96 -33.47
CA SER A 27 50.19 -26.03 -32.35
C SER A 27 49.86 -24.59 -32.71
N ILE A 28 50.11 -24.13 -33.95
CA ILE A 28 49.68 -22.81 -34.42
C ILE A 28 48.17 -22.74 -34.52
N ILE A 29 47.51 -23.74 -35.11
CA ILE A 29 46.04 -23.80 -35.20
C ILE A 29 45.42 -23.88 -33.79
N GLY A 30 46.02 -24.64 -32.89
CA GLY A 30 45.59 -24.71 -31.49
C GLY A 30 45.73 -23.37 -30.77
N LEU A 31 46.86 -22.67 -30.93
CA LEU A 31 47.05 -21.31 -30.38
C LEU A 31 46.08 -20.30 -31.00
N MET A 32 45.84 -20.38 -32.31
CA MET A 32 44.87 -19.51 -32.99
C MET A 32 43.45 -19.78 -32.52
N MET A 33 43.02 -21.04 -32.39
CA MET A 33 41.71 -21.40 -31.84
C MET A 33 41.55 -20.90 -30.41
N VAL A 34 42.54 -21.11 -29.53
CA VAL A 34 42.51 -20.62 -28.14
C VAL A 34 42.42 -19.09 -28.07
N SER A 35 43.01 -18.36 -29.04
CA SER A 35 42.92 -16.90 -29.10
C SER A 35 41.64 -16.35 -29.74
N MET A 36 41.02 -17.09 -30.66
CA MET A 36 39.81 -16.65 -31.38
C MET A 36 38.52 -17.07 -30.68
N MET A 37 38.54 -18.16 -29.91
CA MET A 37 37.35 -18.69 -29.23
C MET A 37 36.70 -17.67 -28.29
N PRO A 38 37.44 -16.92 -27.44
CA PRO A 38 36.82 -15.89 -26.58
C PRO A 38 36.17 -14.74 -27.37
N VAL A 39 36.71 -14.40 -28.54
CA VAL A 39 36.16 -13.34 -29.41
C VAL A 39 34.88 -13.80 -30.11
N ILE A 40 34.82 -15.09 -30.48
CA ILE A 40 33.63 -15.69 -31.07
C ILE A 40 32.52 -15.74 -30.02
N GLU A 41 32.81 -16.22 -28.80
CA GLU A 41 31.87 -16.26 -27.68
C GLU A 41 31.38 -14.86 -27.26
N GLU A 42 32.23 -13.84 -27.34
CA GLU A 42 31.82 -12.45 -27.11
C GLU A 42 30.90 -11.90 -28.22
N MET A 43 31.20 -12.19 -29.49
CA MET A 43 30.33 -11.77 -30.60
C MET A 43 28.99 -12.51 -30.58
N GLU A 44 28.99 -13.80 -30.25
CA GLU A 44 27.80 -14.62 -30.07
C GLU A 44 26.93 -14.05 -28.94
N GLY A 45 27.51 -13.85 -27.74
CA GLY A 45 26.80 -13.23 -26.63
C GLY A 45 26.29 -11.81 -26.93
N SER A 46 26.99 -11.02 -27.75
CA SER A 46 26.49 -9.71 -28.20
C SER A 46 25.29 -9.82 -29.13
N VAL A 47 25.24 -10.83 -30.00
CA VAL A 47 24.10 -11.06 -30.91
C VAL A 47 22.90 -11.55 -30.10
N GLU A 48 23.10 -12.50 -29.18
CA GLU A 48 22.05 -13.00 -28.30
C GLU A 48 21.48 -11.89 -27.41
N ARG A 49 22.35 -11.06 -26.82
CA ARG A 49 21.92 -9.89 -26.05
C ARG A 49 21.11 -8.93 -26.90
N HIS A 50 21.53 -8.66 -28.13
CA HIS A 50 20.79 -7.74 -29.00
C HIS A 50 19.40 -8.27 -29.34
N ASP A 51 19.30 -9.54 -29.73
CA ASP A 51 18.04 -10.17 -30.08
C ASP A 51 17.08 -10.22 -28.87
N MET A 52 17.56 -10.75 -27.73
CA MET A 52 16.75 -10.81 -26.52
C MET A 52 16.37 -9.41 -26.00
N SER A 53 17.26 -8.42 -26.09
CA SER A 53 16.92 -7.04 -25.71
C SER A 53 15.81 -6.45 -26.57
N SER A 54 15.75 -6.82 -27.86
CA SER A 54 14.67 -6.41 -28.76
C SER A 54 13.36 -7.12 -28.41
N GLN A 55 13.40 -8.40 -28.08
CA GLN A 55 12.22 -9.16 -27.68
C GLN A 55 11.66 -8.66 -26.33
N MET A 56 12.52 -8.42 -25.33
CA MET A 56 12.13 -7.83 -24.05
C MET A 56 11.65 -6.38 -24.17
N THR A 57 12.16 -5.63 -25.15
CA THR A 57 11.66 -4.30 -25.50
C THR A 57 10.20 -4.35 -25.96
N LEU A 58 9.85 -5.33 -26.80
CA LEU A 58 8.47 -5.53 -27.24
C LEU A 58 7.58 -5.93 -26.05
N LEU A 59 8.05 -6.84 -25.20
CA LEU A 59 7.37 -7.20 -23.95
C LEU A 59 7.09 -5.97 -23.07
N ALA A 60 8.08 -5.09 -22.90
CA ALA A 60 7.94 -3.86 -22.13
C ALA A 60 6.90 -2.90 -22.73
N HIS A 61 6.85 -2.78 -24.05
CA HIS A 61 5.85 -1.96 -24.73
C HIS A 61 4.44 -2.52 -24.58
N GLU A 62 4.25 -3.83 -24.76
CA GLU A 62 2.95 -4.49 -24.62
C GLU A 62 2.44 -4.42 -23.18
N THR A 63 3.29 -4.70 -22.19
CA THR A 63 2.93 -4.59 -20.76
C THR A 63 2.58 -3.16 -20.36
N ALA A 64 3.34 -2.16 -20.83
CA ALA A 64 3.02 -0.75 -20.59
C ALA A 64 1.68 -0.37 -21.23
N SER A 65 1.46 -0.71 -22.51
CA SER A 65 0.20 -0.44 -23.22
C SER A 65 -1.01 -1.07 -22.51
N LEU A 66 -0.88 -2.33 -22.10
CA LEU A 66 -1.92 -3.07 -21.39
C LEU A 66 -2.19 -2.46 -20.00
N SER A 67 -1.16 -2.12 -19.23
CA SER A 67 -1.33 -1.51 -17.91
C SER A 67 -2.05 -0.15 -17.95
N GLU A 68 -1.71 0.67 -18.95
CA GLU A 68 -2.19 2.05 -19.06
C GLU A 68 -3.57 2.17 -19.72
N ARG A 69 -3.89 1.29 -20.68
CA ARG A 69 -5.09 1.40 -21.52
C ARG A 69 -5.96 0.16 -21.52
N GLY A 70 -5.43 -0.98 -21.08
CA GLY A 70 -6.16 -2.23 -21.01
C GLY A 70 -7.32 -2.16 -20.02
N MET A 71 -8.33 -2.95 -20.35
CA MET A 71 -9.43 -3.30 -19.45
C MET A 71 -9.16 -4.69 -18.85
N PRO A 72 -9.71 -4.98 -17.67
CA PRO A 72 -9.67 -6.29 -17.06
C PRO A 72 -10.16 -7.39 -18.01
N GLY A 73 -9.36 -8.44 -18.16
CA GLY A 73 -9.56 -9.53 -19.11
C GLY A 73 -9.01 -9.26 -20.52
N ASP A 74 -8.51 -8.06 -20.81
CA ASP A 74 -7.68 -7.85 -22.01
C ASP A 74 -6.36 -8.60 -21.82
N SER A 75 -5.90 -9.25 -22.89
CA SER A 75 -4.60 -9.93 -22.89
C SER A 75 -3.68 -9.48 -24.02
N ALA A 76 -2.38 -9.55 -23.76
CA ALA A 76 -1.31 -9.32 -24.71
C ALA A 76 -0.43 -10.57 -24.79
N HIS A 77 0.01 -10.90 -26.00
CA HIS A 77 0.82 -12.09 -26.26
C HIS A 77 2.23 -11.65 -26.62
N ALA A 78 3.23 -12.26 -26.00
CA ALA A 78 4.63 -12.08 -26.35
C ALA A 78 5.31 -13.44 -26.51
N THR A 79 6.15 -13.58 -27.54
CA THR A 79 6.96 -14.77 -27.76
C THR A 79 8.41 -14.43 -27.48
N LEU A 80 9.04 -15.20 -26.59
CA LEU A 80 10.46 -15.12 -26.32
C LEU A 80 11.15 -16.38 -26.84
N ILE A 81 12.14 -16.20 -27.71
CA ILE A 81 12.91 -17.28 -28.32
C ILE A 81 14.32 -17.23 -27.72
N PRO A 82 14.59 -17.97 -26.63
CA PRO A 82 15.95 -18.19 -26.17
C PRO A 82 16.73 -19.02 -27.21
N VAL A 83 17.99 -18.65 -27.47
CA VAL A 83 18.85 -19.38 -28.42
C VAL A 83 19.67 -20.42 -27.66
N ASP A 84 20.69 -20.00 -26.88
CA ASP A 84 21.48 -20.89 -26.04
C ASP A 84 21.33 -20.61 -24.52
N GLY A 85 20.57 -19.58 -24.15
CA GLY A 85 20.31 -19.19 -22.76
C GLY A 85 19.02 -19.74 -22.15
N GLU A 86 18.78 -19.41 -20.89
CA GLU A 86 17.57 -19.81 -20.14
C GLU A 86 16.80 -18.59 -19.66
N LEU A 87 15.47 -18.63 -19.79
CA LEU A 87 14.54 -17.66 -19.22
C LEU A 87 14.08 -18.12 -17.85
N VAL A 88 14.37 -17.30 -16.84
CA VAL A 88 14.08 -17.59 -15.42
C VAL A 88 13.32 -16.42 -14.81
N TRP A 89 12.21 -16.75 -14.13
CA TRP A 89 11.53 -15.83 -13.24
C TRP A 89 12.26 -15.74 -11.91
N ASP A 90 12.45 -14.51 -11.45
CA ASP A 90 13.06 -14.21 -10.17
C ASP A 90 12.11 -13.33 -9.37
N SER A 91 11.51 -13.92 -8.34
CA SER A 91 10.58 -13.20 -7.46
C SER A 91 11.26 -12.58 -6.24
N LEU A 92 12.59 -12.64 -6.10
CA LEU A 92 13.32 -12.09 -4.94
C LEU A 92 14.24 -10.90 -5.30
N ARG A 93 14.72 -10.84 -6.54
CA ARG A 93 15.63 -9.79 -7.01
C ARG A 93 14.91 -8.85 -7.97
N GLY A 94 13.97 -8.08 -7.45
CA GLY A 94 13.22 -7.09 -8.22
C GLY A 94 12.41 -6.17 -7.34
N GLY A 95 12.44 -4.87 -7.62
CA GLY A 95 11.73 -3.94 -6.78
C GLY A 95 11.89 -2.49 -7.17
N MET A 96 10.83 -1.74 -6.95
CA MET A 96 10.82 -0.30 -7.15
C MET A 96 9.99 0.37 -6.08
N TRP A 97 10.24 1.64 -5.83
CA TRP A 97 9.45 2.44 -4.92
C TRP A 97 9.25 3.85 -5.43
N TYR A 98 8.16 4.47 -4.99
CA TYR A 98 7.88 5.90 -5.15
C TYR A 98 7.70 6.52 -3.77
N SER A 99 8.15 7.75 -3.58
CA SER A 99 7.77 8.55 -2.41
C SER A 99 7.18 9.89 -2.86
N ALA A 100 6.24 10.41 -2.08
CA ALA A 100 5.67 11.73 -2.26
C ALA A 100 5.55 12.45 -0.91
N THR A 101 5.78 13.76 -0.90
CA THR A 101 5.54 14.62 0.26
C THR A 101 4.30 15.51 0.07
N TRP A 102 3.55 15.71 1.15
CA TRP A 102 2.25 16.40 1.14
C TRP A 102 2.32 17.82 1.71
N ALA A 103 3.49 18.23 2.20
CA ALA A 103 3.77 19.56 2.71
C ALA A 103 4.95 20.22 1.99
N GLU A 104 4.94 21.55 1.95
CA GLU A 104 6.00 22.37 1.35
C GLU A 104 7.35 22.16 2.04
N ASP A 105 8.44 22.28 1.27
CA ASP A 105 9.82 22.20 1.75
C ASP A 105 10.20 20.91 2.50
N MET A 106 9.45 19.81 2.30
CA MET A 106 9.73 18.50 2.92
C MET A 106 10.27 17.49 1.93
N SER A 107 11.18 16.63 2.40
CA SER A 107 11.71 15.49 1.63
C SER A 107 11.50 14.16 2.36
N LEU A 108 11.18 13.11 1.60
CA LEU A 108 11.00 11.77 2.16
C LEU A 108 11.74 10.72 1.32
N ARG A 109 12.65 10.01 1.97
CA ARG A 109 13.41 8.89 1.39
C ARG A 109 13.19 7.62 2.18
N ALA A 110 13.26 6.47 1.53
CA ALA A 110 13.17 5.16 2.15
C ALA A 110 14.19 4.17 1.59
N ARG A 111 14.64 3.24 2.42
CA ARG A 111 15.49 2.10 2.05
C ARG A 111 15.17 0.88 2.93
N GLY A 112 15.45 -0.31 2.42
CA GLY A 112 15.19 -1.57 3.14
C GLY A 112 13.73 -2.04 3.11
N ALA A 113 12.81 -1.31 2.47
CA ALA A 113 11.41 -1.75 2.35
C ALA A 113 11.21 -3.06 1.54
N LEU A 114 12.23 -3.50 0.81
CA LEU A 114 12.18 -4.57 -0.18
C LEU A 114 13.30 -5.62 0.01
N ASP A 115 13.99 -5.62 1.15
CA ASP A 115 15.07 -6.58 1.43
C ASP A 115 14.60 -7.83 2.19
N PHE A 116 13.30 -7.91 2.49
CA PHE A 116 12.63 -8.98 3.26
C PHE A 116 13.02 -9.06 4.73
N ASP A 117 13.83 -8.13 5.22
CA ASP A 117 14.17 -8.06 6.64
C ASP A 117 12.98 -7.49 7.43
N ASP A 118 13.12 -7.50 8.75
CA ASP A 118 12.14 -6.95 9.70
C ASP A 118 12.38 -5.47 10.01
N GLN A 119 13.23 -4.79 9.22
CA GLN A 119 13.58 -3.39 9.42
C GLN A 119 13.41 -2.58 8.15
N LEU A 120 12.96 -1.35 8.33
CA LEU A 120 12.83 -0.33 7.31
C LEU A 120 13.58 0.91 7.77
N GLU A 121 14.17 1.65 6.84
CA GLU A 121 14.74 2.94 7.17
C GLU A 121 14.12 4.07 6.35
N ILE A 122 13.77 5.14 7.05
CA ILE A 122 13.24 6.38 6.46
C ILE A 122 14.17 7.54 6.77
N ARG A 123 14.16 8.56 5.90
CA ARG A 123 14.89 9.81 6.14
C ARG A 123 13.99 10.99 5.82
N HIS A 124 13.73 11.78 6.84
CA HIS A 124 12.98 13.03 6.81
C HIS A 124 13.64 14.02 7.79
N PRO A 125 14.55 14.89 7.31
CA PRO A 125 15.33 15.76 8.19
C PRO A 125 14.59 17.02 8.65
N GLU A 126 13.51 17.43 7.98
CA GLU A 126 12.91 18.75 8.15
C GLU A 126 12.05 18.88 9.41
N SER A 127 11.26 17.86 9.75
CA SER A 127 10.37 17.90 10.91
C SER A 127 10.47 16.64 11.79
N PHE A 128 9.70 16.65 12.88
CA PHE A 128 9.64 15.55 13.83
C PHE A 128 8.73 14.45 13.27
N VAL A 129 9.23 13.22 13.26
CA VAL A 129 8.45 12.03 12.86
C VAL A 129 7.88 11.39 14.12
N GLU A 130 6.56 11.36 14.22
CA GLU A 130 5.85 10.74 15.33
C GLU A 130 5.72 9.24 15.13
N ALA A 131 5.22 8.82 13.97
CA ALA A 131 4.92 7.42 13.71
C ALA A 131 5.05 7.04 12.23
N VAL A 132 5.17 5.74 11.98
CA VAL A 132 5.20 5.15 10.63
C VAL A 132 4.11 4.10 10.55
N CYS A 133 3.15 4.30 9.65
CA CYS A 133 2.03 3.40 9.42
C CYS A 133 2.24 2.61 8.13
N ILE A 134 2.23 1.28 8.22
CA ILE A 134 2.49 0.41 7.08
C ILE A 134 1.24 -0.39 6.74
N THR A 135 0.87 -0.37 5.46
CA THR A 135 -0.27 -1.06 4.88
C THR A 135 0.20 -2.01 3.79
N ASP A 136 -0.20 -3.28 3.88
CA ASP A 136 0.04 -4.31 2.86
C ASP A 136 -0.89 -4.10 1.65
N LEU A 137 -0.32 -3.96 0.45
CA LEU A 137 -1.07 -3.73 -0.79
C LEU A 137 -1.57 -5.01 -1.46
N ARG A 138 -1.17 -6.21 -0.99
CA ARG A 138 -1.65 -7.52 -1.47
C ARG A 138 -1.67 -7.68 -3.00
N LEU A 139 -0.55 -7.36 -3.65
CA LEU A 139 -0.49 -7.35 -5.12
C LEU A 139 -0.20 -8.71 -5.72
N GLY A 140 -1.05 -9.28 -6.56
CA GLY A 140 -0.76 -10.50 -7.33
C GLY A 140 -1.81 -11.59 -7.17
N PRO A 141 -1.78 -12.62 -8.03
CA PRO A 141 -2.90 -13.54 -8.24
C PRO A 141 -3.24 -14.42 -7.03
N ASP A 142 -2.24 -14.80 -6.25
CA ASP A 142 -2.37 -15.75 -5.13
C ASP A 142 -2.27 -15.08 -3.75
N ARG A 143 -2.60 -13.79 -3.65
CA ARG A 143 -2.42 -13.00 -2.42
C ARG A 143 -3.77 -12.48 -1.92
N PRO A 144 -4.59 -13.32 -1.26
CA PRO A 144 -5.92 -12.93 -0.82
C PRO A 144 -5.88 -11.85 0.28
N TYR A 145 -6.90 -11.01 0.30
CA TYR A 145 -7.21 -10.09 1.40
C TYR A 145 -7.88 -10.86 2.54
N TYR A 146 -7.35 -10.70 3.75
CA TYR A 146 -7.93 -11.27 4.96
C TYR A 146 -8.63 -10.21 5.80
N TYR A 147 -9.83 -10.55 6.29
CA TYR A 147 -10.59 -9.75 7.24
C TYR A 147 -10.99 -10.66 8.40
N THR A 148 -10.59 -10.30 9.61
CA THR A 148 -11.02 -11.07 10.77
C THR A 148 -12.32 -10.50 11.34
N LEU A 149 -13.25 -11.39 11.60
CA LEU A 149 -14.58 -11.12 12.10
C LEU A 149 -14.64 -11.62 13.54
N GLU A 150 -14.83 -10.69 14.47
CA GLU A 150 -14.85 -10.99 15.90
C GLU A 150 -16.13 -11.73 16.28
N SER A 151 -16.02 -12.65 17.25
CA SER A 151 -17.17 -13.40 17.80
C SER A 151 -18.27 -12.53 18.43
N ALA A 152 -18.02 -11.24 18.64
CA ALA A 152 -19.00 -10.27 19.12
C ALA A 152 -19.95 -9.78 18.01
N LEU A 153 -19.65 -10.04 16.74
CA LEU A 153 -20.48 -9.61 15.60
C LEU A 153 -21.62 -10.61 15.38
N ASP A 154 -22.84 -10.10 15.21
CA ASP A 154 -24.01 -10.93 14.91
C ASP A 154 -24.13 -11.23 13.42
N LYS A 155 -23.74 -10.26 12.58
CA LYS A 155 -23.92 -10.33 11.13
C LYS A 155 -22.84 -9.51 10.44
N VAL A 156 -22.43 -9.95 9.26
CA VAL A 156 -21.52 -9.19 8.38
C VAL A 156 -22.15 -9.00 7.01
N SER A 157 -22.04 -7.79 6.48
CA SER A 157 -22.45 -7.45 5.11
C SER A 157 -21.24 -7.03 4.30
N ILE A 158 -21.07 -7.62 3.12
CA ILE A 158 -19.88 -7.44 2.29
C ILE A 158 -20.24 -7.13 0.84
N THR A 159 -19.42 -6.29 0.23
CA THR A 159 -19.42 -6.03 -1.22
C THR A 159 -17.98 -5.79 -1.69
N VAL A 160 -17.76 -5.86 -2.98
CA VAL A 160 -16.45 -5.65 -3.61
C VAL A 160 -16.14 -4.14 -3.65
N THR A 161 -14.96 -3.73 -3.20
CA THR A 161 -14.53 -2.33 -3.27
C THR A 161 -14.09 -2.00 -4.69
N PRO A 162 -14.76 -1.09 -5.42
CA PRO A 162 -14.46 -0.86 -6.82
C PRO A 162 -13.08 -0.21 -7.04
N GLY A 163 -12.31 -0.76 -7.98
CA GLY A 163 -11.06 -0.19 -8.48
C GLY A 163 -11.27 0.68 -9.73
N LEU A 164 -10.19 1.21 -10.30
CA LEU A 164 -10.23 1.92 -11.59
C LEU A 164 -10.64 0.99 -12.73
N ALA A 165 -10.27 -0.28 -12.62
CA ALA A 165 -10.76 -1.33 -13.50
C ALA A 165 -10.77 -2.65 -12.73
N MET A 166 -11.89 -3.40 -12.82
CA MET A 166 -12.11 -4.68 -12.13
C MET A 166 -12.53 -5.80 -13.07
N PRO A 167 -12.23 -7.06 -12.73
CA PRO A 167 -12.64 -8.20 -13.54
C PRO A 167 -14.17 -8.30 -13.62
N LEU A 168 -14.66 -8.71 -14.79
CA LEU A 168 -16.09 -9.02 -15.01
C LEU A 168 -16.51 -10.39 -14.44
N GLY A 169 -15.52 -11.19 -14.04
CA GLY A 169 -15.69 -12.53 -13.48
C GLY A 169 -16.18 -12.53 -12.03
N PRO A 170 -16.60 -13.69 -11.52
CA PRO A 170 -16.89 -13.86 -10.10
C PRO A 170 -15.64 -13.68 -9.24
N ILE A 171 -15.80 -12.99 -8.11
CA ILE A 171 -14.82 -12.90 -7.03
C ILE A 171 -15.24 -13.90 -5.97
N GLU A 172 -14.32 -14.81 -5.64
CA GLU A 172 -14.53 -15.81 -4.60
C GLU A 172 -14.26 -15.19 -3.22
N VAL A 173 -15.16 -15.49 -2.29
CA VAL A 173 -15.09 -15.10 -0.89
C VAL A 173 -15.28 -16.34 -0.05
N GLU A 174 -14.26 -16.66 0.74
CA GLU A 174 -14.23 -17.83 1.60
C GLU A 174 -14.32 -17.39 3.06
N LEU A 175 -15.17 -18.06 3.83
CA LEU A 175 -15.27 -17.90 5.28
C LEU A 175 -14.62 -19.12 5.94
N ASN A 176 -13.60 -18.86 6.75
CA ASN A 176 -12.82 -19.88 7.43
C ASN A 176 -12.94 -19.72 8.96
N GLU A 177 -13.00 -20.84 9.68
CA GLU A 177 -12.92 -20.92 11.15
C GLU A 177 -11.84 -21.95 11.52
N ASP A 178 -10.87 -21.56 12.35
CA ASP A 178 -9.74 -22.41 12.74
C ASP A 178 -9.02 -23.09 11.55
N GLY A 179 -8.93 -22.39 10.40
CA GLY A 179 -8.31 -22.88 9.17
C GLY A 179 -9.14 -23.90 8.38
N SER A 180 -10.41 -24.12 8.75
CA SER A 180 -11.36 -24.94 8.01
C SER A 180 -12.38 -24.08 7.26
N GLU A 181 -12.60 -24.39 5.99
CA GLU A 181 -13.59 -23.71 5.14
C GLU A 181 -15.02 -24.03 5.62
N LEU A 182 -15.78 -22.99 5.96
CA LEU A 182 -17.18 -23.09 6.37
C LEU A 182 -18.12 -22.79 5.21
N LEU A 183 -17.83 -21.74 4.45
CA LEU A 183 -18.69 -21.24 3.39
C LEU A 183 -17.85 -20.58 2.29
N THR A 184 -18.16 -20.90 1.04
CA THR A 184 -17.62 -20.20 -0.13
C THR A 184 -18.76 -19.55 -0.90
N THR A 185 -18.64 -18.25 -1.13
CA THR A 185 -19.61 -17.44 -1.87
C THR A 185 -18.92 -16.76 -3.04
N SER A 186 -19.63 -16.64 -4.15
CA SER A 186 -19.17 -15.93 -5.33
C SER A 186 -19.93 -14.62 -5.45
N LEU A 187 -19.20 -13.51 -5.61
CA LEU A 187 -19.73 -12.17 -5.77
C LEU A 187 -19.27 -11.57 -7.10
N ARG A 188 -20.17 -10.90 -7.81
CA ARG A 188 -19.76 -9.99 -8.88
C ARG A 188 -19.59 -8.56 -8.36
N VAL A 189 -19.00 -7.71 -9.19
CA VAL A 189 -19.03 -6.26 -8.97
C VAL A 189 -20.50 -5.82 -8.85
N ASP A 190 -20.78 -4.95 -7.88
CA ASP A 190 -22.12 -4.45 -7.50
C ASP A 190 -23.06 -5.47 -6.84
N GLU A 191 -22.60 -6.71 -6.61
CA GLU A 191 -23.32 -7.66 -5.76
C GLU A 191 -22.88 -7.51 -4.30
N MET A 192 -23.76 -7.91 -3.38
CA MET A 192 -23.45 -8.03 -1.96
C MET A 192 -24.01 -9.32 -1.38
N THR A 193 -23.40 -9.76 -0.30
CA THR A 193 -23.94 -10.85 0.51
C THR A 193 -23.91 -10.48 1.99
N THR A 194 -24.75 -11.16 2.76
CA THR A 194 -24.82 -11.04 4.21
C THR A 194 -24.63 -12.40 4.84
N ILE A 195 -23.75 -12.49 5.82
CA ILE A 195 -23.41 -13.71 6.54
C ILE A 195 -23.84 -13.54 8.00
N ASP A 196 -24.60 -14.51 8.52
CA ASP A 196 -24.96 -14.59 9.94
C ASP A 196 -23.79 -15.20 10.71
N LEU A 197 -23.33 -14.49 11.74
CA LEU A 197 -22.18 -14.84 12.57
C LEU A 197 -22.59 -15.29 13.99
N SER A 198 -23.88 -15.23 14.34
CA SER A 198 -24.37 -15.49 15.69
C SER A 198 -24.03 -16.86 16.28
N THR A 199 -23.69 -17.84 15.42
CA THR A 199 -23.34 -19.21 15.82
C THR A 199 -21.85 -19.53 15.71
N TYR A 200 -21.03 -18.62 15.18
CA TYR A 200 -19.61 -18.85 14.94
C TYR A 200 -18.74 -18.15 15.97
N GLY A 201 -17.50 -18.63 16.15
CA GLY A 201 -16.49 -17.96 16.94
C GLY A 201 -15.85 -16.79 16.17
N THR A 202 -14.58 -16.54 16.45
CA THR A 202 -13.77 -15.65 15.63
C THR A 202 -13.50 -16.33 14.29
N THR A 203 -13.88 -15.67 13.19
CA THR A 203 -13.76 -16.22 11.83
C THR A 203 -12.93 -15.30 10.95
N THR A 204 -12.35 -15.85 9.87
CA THR A 204 -11.55 -15.09 8.91
C THR A 204 -12.19 -15.17 7.54
N LEU A 205 -12.46 -14.02 6.93
CA LEU A 205 -12.91 -13.88 5.56
C LEU A 205 -11.68 -13.73 4.65
N ALA A 206 -11.58 -14.55 3.62
CA ALA A 206 -10.55 -14.46 2.58
C ALA A 206 -11.20 -14.07 1.24
N SER A 207 -10.58 -13.16 0.50
CA SER A 207 -11.05 -12.80 -0.85
C SER A 207 -9.90 -12.45 -1.77
N SER A 208 -10.02 -12.75 -3.06
CA SER A 208 -9.02 -12.36 -4.06
C SER A 208 -8.96 -10.84 -4.31
N HIS A 209 -9.98 -10.09 -3.92
CA HIS A 209 -10.06 -8.64 -4.13
C HIS A 209 -10.38 -7.91 -2.83
N ALA A 210 -10.06 -6.62 -2.78
CA ALA A 210 -10.44 -5.77 -1.66
C ALA A 210 -11.97 -5.69 -1.54
N LEU A 211 -12.47 -5.95 -0.33
CA LEU A 211 -13.87 -5.87 0.05
C LEU A 211 -14.14 -4.68 0.97
N THR A 212 -15.35 -4.17 0.91
CA THR A 212 -15.93 -3.28 1.92
C THR A 212 -16.75 -4.13 2.88
N VAL A 213 -16.30 -4.23 4.14
CA VAL A 213 -16.86 -5.14 5.14
C VAL A 213 -17.47 -4.36 6.29
N PHE A 214 -18.76 -4.55 6.53
CA PHE A 214 -19.44 -3.98 7.69
C PHE A 214 -19.84 -5.09 8.66
N GLY A 215 -19.37 -4.97 9.91
CA GLY A 215 -19.79 -5.79 11.04
C GLY A 215 -20.96 -5.13 11.77
N HIS A 216 -22.00 -5.91 12.02
CA HIS A 216 -23.22 -5.50 12.71
C HIS A 216 -23.31 -6.22 14.05
N ILE A 217 -23.66 -5.47 15.09
CA ILE A 217 -24.08 -5.96 16.40
C ILE A 217 -25.49 -5.41 16.57
N GLY A 218 -26.50 -6.27 16.72
CA GLY A 218 -27.90 -5.88 16.67
C GLY A 218 -28.34 -5.28 15.32
N GLU A 219 -29.35 -4.40 15.37
CA GLU A 219 -30.04 -3.84 14.19
C GLU A 219 -29.79 -2.33 13.98
N GLU A 220 -29.07 -1.67 14.89
CA GLU A 220 -28.81 -0.23 14.86
C GLU A 220 -27.32 0.05 15.08
N GLY A 221 -26.82 1.13 14.50
CA GLY A 221 -25.44 1.55 14.72
C GLY A 221 -25.02 2.67 13.78
N ALA A 222 -23.85 3.26 14.06
CA ALA A 222 -23.29 4.30 13.21
C ALA A 222 -21.76 4.17 13.15
N THR A 223 -21.20 4.42 11.97
CA THR A 223 -19.77 4.28 11.72
C THR A 223 -19.28 5.27 10.66
N TYR A 224 -18.04 5.74 10.82
CA TYR A 224 -17.33 6.45 9.76
C TYR A 224 -16.93 5.46 8.66
N VAL A 225 -17.20 5.81 7.41
CA VAL A 225 -16.92 4.96 6.26
C VAL A 225 -15.73 5.52 5.48
N LEU A 226 -14.70 4.70 5.34
CA LEU A 226 -13.55 5.04 4.51
C LEU A 226 -13.96 5.07 3.03
N PRO A 227 -13.46 6.05 2.24
CA PRO A 227 -13.64 6.05 0.80
C PRO A 227 -13.03 4.81 0.15
N ASN A 228 -13.54 4.44 -1.04
CA ASN A 228 -13.01 3.33 -1.83
C ASN A 228 -11.54 3.56 -2.24
N SER A 229 -11.16 4.82 -2.44
CA SER A 229 -9.77 5.26 -2.68
C SER A 229 -9.53 6.52 -1.85
N PRO A 230 -9.01 6.39 -0.62
CA PRO A 230 -8.71 7.53 0.23
C PRO A 230 -7.46 8.25 -0.28
N GLU A 231 -7.47 9.59 -0.26
CA GLU A 231 -6.30 10.39 -0.55
C GLU A 231 -5.24 10.19 0.55
N PRO A 232 -3.95 10.00 0.20
CA PRO A 232 -2.93 9.74 1.21
C PRO A 232 -2.76 10.87 2.24
N SER A 233 -2.95 12.12 1.81
CA SER A 233 -2.71 13.35 2.58
C SER A 233 -3.72 13.62 3.70
N ASP A 234 -5.02 13.38 3.47
CA ASP A 234 -6.09 13.73 4.42
C ASP A 234 -7.14 12.62 4.66
N LYS A 235 -6.95 11.47 4.01
CA LYS A 235 -7.81 10.27 4.01
C LYS A 235 -9.26 10.54 3.57
N ARG A 236 -9.54 11.69 2.95
CA ARG A 236 -10.84 11.96 2.32
C ARG A 236 -10.89 11.31 0.96
N GLY A 237 -12.06 11.28 0.34
CA GLY A 237 -12.18 10.71 -0.99
C GLY A 237 -13.47 11.09 -1.67
N HIS A 238 -13.66 10.50 -2.84
CA HIS A 238 -14.70 10.88 -3.77
C HIS A 238 -15.82 9.86 -3.92
N ALA A 239 -15.57 8.59 -3.59
CA ALA A 239 -16.47 7.49 -3.87
C ALA A 239 -16.56 6.49 -2.72
N TRP A 240 -17.76 5.95 -2.51
CA TRP A 240 -18.05 4.89 -1.54
C TRP A 240 -18.97 3.84 -2.18
N SER A 241 -18.70 2.57 -1.89
CA SER A 241 -19.60 1.45 -2.19
C SER A 241 -20.04 0.82 -0.88
N ILE A 242 -21.33 0.84 -0.60
CA ILE A 242 -21.85 0.47 0.72
C ILE A 242 -22.86 -0.66 0.56
N PRO A 243 -22.62 -1.83 1.17
CA PRO A 243 -23.63 -2.87 1.26
C PRO A 243 -24.70 -2.44 2.26
N LEU A 244 -25.89 -2.09 1.76
CA LEU A 244 -27.03 -1.74 2.59
C LEU A 244 -27.89 -2.98 2.82
N THR A 245 -28.12 -3.33 4.08
CA THR A 245 -29.12 -4.34 4.43
C THR A 245 -30.53 -3.77 4.25
N SER A 246 -31.52 -4.64 4.07
CA SER A 246 -32.92 -4.20 4.05
C SER A 246 -33.29 -3.39 5.30
N GLY A 247 -34.11 -2.35 5.11
CA GLY A 247 -34.47 -1.41 6.16
C GLY A 247 -34.15 0.04 5.79
N SER A 248 -34.05 0.89 6.81
CA SER A 248 -33.73 2.31 6.65
C SER A 248 -32.30 2.60 7.09
N SER A 249 -31.58 3.41 6.33
CA SER A 249 -30.24 3.90 6.65
C SER A 249 -30.17 5.40 6.39
N THR A 250 -29.33 6.11 7.13
CA THR A 250 -29.06 7.53 6.88
C THR A 250 -27.61 7.73 6.51
N LEU A 251 -27.40 8.40 5.39
CA LEU A 251 -26.10 8.86 4.93
C LEU A 251 -25.91 10.30 5.36
N HIS A 252 -24.73 10.61 5.87
CA HIS A 252 -24.36 11.97 6.21
C HIS A 252 -22.96 12.28 5.64
N LEU A 253 -22.93 13.13 4.61
CA LEU A 253 -21.72 13.54 3.89
C LEU A 253 -21.27 14.92 4.36
N LEU A 254 -19.96 15.09 4.50
CA LEU A 254 -19.31 16.30 4.97
C LEU A 254 -18.16 16.68 4.05
N SER A 255 -18.11 17.93 3.61
CA SER A 255 -17.00 18.47 2.80
C SER A 255 -16.70 19.91 3.19
N ASP A 256 -15.48 20.38 2.92
CA ASP A 256 -15.11 21.77 3.18
C ASP A 256 -15.71 22.74 2.14
N VAL A 257 -15.97 22.23 0.94
CA VAL A 257 -16.46 23.00 -0.21
C VAL A 257 -17.80 22.47 -0.72
N ALA A 258 -18.43 23.24 -1.60
CA ALA A 258 -19.67 22.84 -2.26
C ALA A 258 -19.47 21.51 -3.01
N ASN A 259 -20.50 20.66 -2.98
CA ASN A 259 -20.39 19.31 -3.52
C ASN A 259 -21.64 18.92 -4.31
N GLN A 260 -21.43 18.37 -5.50
CA GLN A 260 -22.43 17.62 -6.25
C GLN A 260 -22.30 16.13 -5.87
N ILE A 261 -23.42 15.55 -5.44
CA ILE A 261 -23.48 14.21 -4.88
C ILE A 261 -24.38 13.36 -5.77
N HIS A 262 -23.86 12.23 -6.23
CA HIS A 262 -24.61 11.23 -6.97
C HIS A 262 -24.78 10.00 -6.09
N ILE A 263 -26.03 9.58 -5.91
CA ILE A 263 -26.38 8.36 -5.16
C ILE A 263 -27.06 7.41 -6.15
N SER A 264 -26.43 6.28 -6.40
CA SER A 264 -26.93 5.23 -7.29
C SER A 264 -27.31 4.00 -6.47
N ILE A 265 -28.55 3.55 -6.62
CA ILE A 265 -29.13 2.36 -5.95
C ILE A 265 -29.95 1.62 -6.99
N ASP A 266 -29.75 0.32 -7.13
CA ASP A 266 -30.49 -0.54 -8.09
C ASP A 266 -30.53 0.03 -9.53
N GLY A 267 -29.42 0.63 -9.98
CA GLY A 267 -29.30 1.25 -11.30
C GLY A 267 -30.03 2.60 -11.47
N SER A 268 -30.67 3.12 -10.42
CA SER A 268 -31.28 4.45 -10.39
C SER A 268 -30.36 5.46 -9.72
N THR A 269 -29.91 6.48 -10.45
CA THR A 269 -29.05 7.54 -9.93
C THR A 269 -29.85 8.80 -9.61
N THR A 270 -29.71 9.30 -8.38
CA THR A 270 -30.22 10.61 -7.96
C THR A 270 -29.06 11.60 -7.79
N ILE A 271 -29.31 12.88 -8.09
CA ILE A 271 -28.31 13.94 -8.02
C ILE A 271 -28.77 14.96 -6.98
N HIS A 272 -27.87 15.29 -6.06
CA HIS A 272 -28.07 16.26 -5.00
C HIS A 272 -26.94 17.29 -5.01
N TYR A 273 -27.20 18.45 -4.42
CA TYR A 273 -26.23 19.52 -4.28
C TYR A 273 -26.18 19.97 -2.84
N ALA A 274 -24.97 20.02 -2.30
CA ALA A 274 -24.69 20.55 -0.98
C ALA A 274 -23.90 21.86 -1.16
N THR A 275 -24.46 22.97 -0.68
CA THR A 275 -23.88 24.31 -0.85
C THR A 275 -23.46 24.90 0.49
N PRO A 276 -22.35 25.64 0.55
CA PRO A 276 -21.94 26.32 1.77
C PRO A 276 -22.93 27.44 2.12
N SER A 277 -23.05 27.72 3.40
CA SER A 277 -23.89 28.79 3.93
C SER A 277 -23.29 30.19 3.82
N GLY A 278 -21.98 30.27 3.55
CA GLY A 278 -21.22 31.52 3.59
C GLY A 278 -20.94 32.02 5.02
N LEU A 279 -21.23 31.21 6.04
CA LEU A 279 -20.89 31.52 7.42
C LEU A 279 -19.45 31.07 7.72
N ALA A 280 -18.80 31.75 8.67
CA ALA A 280 -17.45 31.37 9.08
C ALA A 280 -17.49 30.15 10.01
N ARG A 281 -16.44 29.31 9.93
CA ARG A 281 -16.25 28.10 10.76
C ARG A 281 -17.38 27.06 10.60
N THR A 282 -17.81 26.86 9.36
CA THR A 282 -18.82 25.89 8.98
C THR A 282 -18.41 25.22 7.67
N GLY A 283 -18.44 23.89 7.63
CA GLY A 283 -18.34 23.11 6.41
C GLY A 283 -19.70 22.86 5.76
N VAL A 284 -19.67 22.14 4.66
CA VAL A 284 -20.84 21.71 3.89
C VAL A 284 -21.28 20.34 4.38
N ALA A 285 -22.57 20.22 4.71
CA ALA A 285 -23.18 18.98 5.16
C ALA A 285 -24.32 18.58 4.23
N PHE A 286 -24.52 17.27 4.08
CA PHE A 286 -25.65 16.71 3.36
C PHE A 286 -26.15 15.44 4.05
N THR A 287 -27.44 15.39 4.34
CA THR A 287 -28.07 14.23 4.98
C THR A 287 -29.15 13.66 4.07
N HIS A 288 -29.11 12.34 3.85
CA HIS A 288 -30.11 11.65 3.05
C HIS A 288 -30.49 10.32 3.70
N SER A 289 -31.80 10.08 3.87
CA SER A 289 -32.32 8.80 4.35
C SER A 289 -32.67 7.92 3.15
N ILE A 290 -32.13 6.71 3.16
CA ILE A 290 -32.37 5.65 2.19
C ILE A 290 -33.21 4.58 2.85
N THR A 291 -34.21 4.08 2.14
CA THR A 291 -34.96 2.89 2.54
C THR A 291 -34.91 1.89 1.41
N VAL A 292 -34.49 0.66 1.71
CA VAL A 292 -34.44 -0.43 0.73
C VAL A 292 -35.21 -1.64 1.27
N ASP A 293 -36.03 -2.25 0.41
CA ASP A 293 -36.85 -3.42 0.78
C ASP A 293 -36.03 -4.72 0.80
N GLU A 294 -35.02 -4.83 -0.06
CA GLU A 294 -34.08 -5.95 -0.16
C GLU A 294 -32.64 -5.43 -0.01
N SER A 295 -31.70 -6.26 0.41
CA SER A 295 -30.30 -5.83 0.55
C SER A 295 -29.69 -5.49 -0.81
N THR A 296 -29.03 -4.34 -0.93
CA THR A 296 -28.43 -3.85 -2.19
C THR A 296 -27.18 -3.00 -1.92
N VAL A 297 -26.39 -2.76 -2.97
CA VAL A 297 -25.22 -1.87 -2.91
C VAL A 297 -25.63 -0.44 -3.27
N ALA A 298 -25.26 0.51 -2.42
CA ALA A 298 -25.36 1.93 -2.72
C ALA A 298 -23.99 2.47 -3.14
N HIS A 299 -23.94 3.09 -4.32
CA HIS A 299 -22.77 3.81 -4.79
C HIS A 299 -22.96 5.31 -4.61
N ILE A 300 -22.04 5.92 -3.90
CA ILE A 300 -22.03 7.36 -3.64
C ILE A 300 -20.80 7.93 -4.31
N THR A 301 -20.98 8.95 -5.14
CA THR A 301 -19.85 9.70 -5.72
C THR A 301 -20.03 11.20 -5.51
N THR A 302 -18.92 11.89 -5.34
CA THR A 302 -18.87 13.29 -4.97
C THR A 302 -17.86 14.06 -5.82
N SER A 303 -18.21 15.29 -6.19
CA SER A 303 -17.36 16.18 -6.99
C SER A 303 -16.14 16.74 -6.23
N ALA A 304 -16.20 16.78 -4.90
CA ALA A 304 -15.13 17.27 -4.03
C ALA A 304 -14.86 16.25 -2.91
N PRO A 305 -13.61 16.17 -2.39
CA PRO A 305 -13.26 15.24 -1.32
C PRO A 305 -14.17 15.43 -0.11
N ALA A 306 -14.74 14.33 0.38
CA ALA A 306 -15.69 14.34 1.47
C ALA A 306 -15.44 13.20 2.46
N ARG A 307 -16.14 13.27 3.59
CA ARG A 307 -16.24 12.21 4.60
C ARG A 307 -17.67 11.73 4.71
N LEU A 308 -17.84 10.45 4.99
CA LEU A 308 -19.15 9.83 5.10
C LEU A 308 -19.33 9.20 6.48
N LEU A 309 -20.43 9.57 7.13
CA LEU A 309 -21.00 8.85 8.25
C LEU A 309 -22.19 8.02 7.75
N LEU A 310 -22.18 6.72 8.04
CA LEU A 310 -23.31 5.83 7.81
C LEU A 310 -23.97 5.53 9.14
N LYS A 311 -25.29 5.69 9.19
CA LYS A 311 -26.14 5.29 10.32
C LYS A 311 -27.14 4.23 9.86
N ALA A 312 -26.99 3.01 10.37
CA ALA A 312 -27.98 1.96 10.22
C ALA A 312 -29.18 2.25 11.13
N ASN A 313 -30.39 2.07 10.58
CA ASN A 313 -31.66 2.45 11.19
C ASN A 313 -31.77 3.96 11.47
N ALA A 314 -32.54 4.66 10.62
CA ALA A 314 -32.64 6.12 10.67
C ALA A 314 -33.13 6.67 12.03
N THR A 315 -34.00 5.91 12.72
CA THR A 315 -34.58 6.30 14.01
C THR A 315 -33.78 5.86 15.23
N GLY A 316 -32.76 5.02 15.04
CA GLY A 316 -31.97 4.48 16.15
C GLY A 316 -31.17 5.55 16.89
N GLU A 317 -30.89 5.34 18.17
CA GLU A 317 -30.02 6.22 18.98
C GLU A 317 -28.70 5.53 19.39
N ALA A 318 -28.46 4.31 18.89
CA ALA A 318 -27.22 3.58 19.07
C ALA A 318 -26.21 3.87 17.95
N GLY A 319 -24.92 3.79 18.28
CA GLY A 319 -23.82 4.03 17.36
C GLY A 319 -22.77 4.95 17.95
N LEU A 320 -21.50 4.56 17.78
CA LEU A 320 -20.34 5.29 18.24
C LEU A 320 -19.26 5.19 17.17
N THR A 321 -18.62 6.30 16.81
CA THR A 321 -17.48 6.27 15.90
C THR A 321 -16.41 7.27 16.31
N ALA A 322 -15.16 6.84 16.29
CA ALA A 322 -14.03 7.76 16.23
C ALA A 322 -14.12 8.57 14.93
N TRP A 323 -13.74 9.83 14.99
CA TRP A 323 -13.81 10.74 13.86
C TRP A 323 -12.42 11.31 13.55
N PRO A 324 -11.94 11.18 12.30
CA PRO A 324 -10.63 11.69 11.93
C PRO A 324 -10.58 13.22 11.97
N SER A 325 -9.40 13.76 12.26
CA SER A 325 -9.06 15.19 12.12
C SER A 325 -8.95 15.57 10.65
N SER A 326 -8.94 16.86 10.30
CA SER A 326 -8.86 17.33 8.92
C SER A 326 -7.64 16.82 8.14
N ASN A 327 -6.57 16.41 8.83
CA ASN A 327 -5.35 15.84 8.24
C ASN A 327 -5.40 14.31 8.04
N GLY A 328 -6.54 13.67 8.37
CA GLY A 328 -6.74 12.23 8.19
C GLY A 328 -6.40 11.35 9.40
N ALA A 329 -5.47 11.76 10.26
CA ALA A 329 -5.22 11.06 11.53
C ALA A 329 -6.37 11.24 12.52
N TYR A 330 -6.50 10.34 13.50
CA TYR A 330 -7.52 10.46 14.55
C TYR A 330 -7.12 11.46 15.64
N LEU A 331 -5.81 11.62 15.87
CA LEU A 331 -5.26 12.65 16.75
C LEU A 331 -4.95 13.91 15.92
N GLY A 332 -5.52 15.04 16.30
CA GLY A 332 -5.26 16.29 15.60
C GLY A 332 -5.94 17.49 16.24
N HIS A 333 -5.82 18.65 15.60
CA HIS A 333 -6.30 19.93 16.16
C HIS A 333 -7.53 20.51 15.43
N SER A 334 -7.85 20.04 14.21
CA SER A 334 -8.94 20.57 13.40
C SER A 334 -9.89 19.45 13.00
N PHE A 335 -11.20 19.66 13.11
CA PHE A 335 -12.21 18.66 12.79
C PHE A 335 -13.43 19.26 12.09
N LEU A 336 -14.01 18.48 11.18
CA LEU A 336 -15.35 18.68 10.63
C LEU A 336 -16.24 17.51 11.07
N PRO A 337 -16.77 17.51 12.30
CA PRO A 337 -17.61 16.41 12.81
C PRO A 337 -19.01 16.39 12.17
N PRO A 338 -19.75 15.28 12.30
CA PRO A 338 -21.13 15.17 11.82
C PRO A 338 -22.04 16.27 12.35
N SER A 339 -22.86 16.88 11.49
CA SER A 339 -23.84 17.90 11.90
C SER A 339 -25.18 17.32 12.37
N VAL A 340 -25.17 16.05 12.80
CA VAL A 340 -26.34 15.30 13.25
C VAL A 340 -26.39 15.31 14.78
N ASN A 341 -27.60 15.36 15.33
CA ASN A 341 -27.82 15.31 16.77
C ASN A 341 -27.15 14.08 17.39
N GLY A 342 -26.40 14.31 18.46
CA GLY A 342 -25.65 13.29 19.18
C GLY A 342 -24.80 13.90 20.29
N THR A 343 -23.82 13.14 20.75
CA THR A 343 -22.88 13.58 21.79
C THR A 343 -21.46 13.42 21.30
N LEU A 344 -20.66 14.49 21.42
CA LEU A 344 -19.23 14.45 21.17
C LEU A 344 -18.46 14.20 22.45
N ARG A 345 -17.47 13.31 22.38
CA ARG A 345 -16.43 13.12 23.38
C ARG A 345 -15.11 13.66 22.83
N PHE A 346 -14.48 14.51 23.62
CA PHE A 346 -13.11 14.96 23.41
C PHE A 346 -12.22 14.25 24.41
N ALA A 347 -11.10 13.67 23.95
CA ALA A 347 -10.09 13.09 24.83
C ALA A 347 -8.75 13.73 24.54
N ASN A 348 -8.06 14.16 25.59
CA ASN A 348 -6.74 14.78 25.50
C ASN A 348 -5.68 13.82 26.04
N PRO A 349 -4.93 13.11 25.18
CA PRO A 349 -3.85 12.22 25.62
C PRO A 349 -2.60 12.98 26.09
N GLY A 350 -2.52 14.29 25.83
CA GLY A 350 -1.35 15.11 26.11
C GLY A 350 -1.21 15.52 27.59
N GLU A 351 -0.05 16.14 27.90
CA GLU A 351 0.31 16.59 29.24
C GLU A 351 -0.15 18.03 29.56
N SER A 352 -0.68 18.74 28.57
CA SER A 352 -1.13 20.13 28.71
C SER A 352 -2.63 20.27 28.46
N VAL A 353 -3.25 21.33 28.99
CA VAL A 353 -4.67 21.62 28.76
C VAL A 353 -4.85 22.08 27.31
N VAL A 354 -5.81 21.49 26.61
CA VAL A 354 -6.18 21.87 25.23
C VAL A 354 -7.54 22.55 25.24
N THR A 355 -7.66 23.69 24.56
CA THR A 355 -8.90 24.44 24.38
C THR A 355 -9.44 24.23 22.98
N LEU A 356 -10.61 23.59 22.90
CA LEU A 356 -11.36 23.47 21.67
C LEU A 356 -12.34 24.63 21.55
N THR A 357 -12.46 25.16 20.34
CA THR A 357 -13.43 26.20 20.02
C THR A 357 -14.23 25.79 18.81
N TRP A 358 -15.47 26.28 18.73
CA TRP A 358 -16.32 26.18 17.55
C TRP A 358 -17.16 27.45 17.45
N ARG A 359 -18.04 27.50 16.45
CA ARG A 359 -18.92 28.64 16.28
C ARG A 359 -19.90 28.76 17.47
N GLY A 360 -19.72 29.80 18.28
CA GLY A 360 -20.61 30.13 19.39
C GLY A 360 -20.27 29.47 20.72
N GLY A 361 -19.14 28.78 20.83
CA GLY A 361 -18.71 28.15 22.09
C GLY A 361 -17.28 27.62 22.08
N GLY A 362 -16.88 27.02 23.19
CA GLY A 362 -15.61 26.33 23.37
C GLY A 362 -15.54 25.66 24.73
N ILE A 363 -14.64 24.69 24.86
CA ILE A 363 -14.41 23.91 26.08
C ILE A 363 -12.91 23.64 26.22
N SER A 364 -12.41 23.56 27.45
CA SER A 364 -11.03 23.17 27.72
C SER A 364 -11.00 21.78 28.33
N VAL A 365 -10.17 20.91 27.78
CA VAL A 365 -9.98 19.52 28.22
C VAL A 365 -8.66 19.43 28.96
N ALA A 366 -8.71 18.99 30.22
CA ALA A 366 -7.51 18.80 31.03
C ALA A 366 -6.59 17.72 30.43
N ALA A 367 -5.30 17.78 30.77
CA ALA A 367 -4.33 16.75 30.41
C ALA A 367 -4.77 15.36 30.89
N GLY A 368 -4.76 14.36 30.01
CA GLY A 368 -5.29 13.01 30.27
C GLY A 368 -6.79 12.96 30.57
N GLY A 369 -7.51 14.07 30.33
CA GLY A 369 -8.93 14.22 30.64
C GLY A 369 -9.82 13.94 29.44
N VAL A 370 -11.12 13.78 29.73
CA VAL A 370 -12.17 13.67 28.73
C VAL A 370 -13.30 14.63 29.05
N GLU A 371 -13.92 15.19 28.03
CA GLU A 371 -15.08 16.08 28.17
C GLU A 371 -16.14 15.72 27.13
N HIS A 372 -17.42 15.95 27.48
CA HIS A 372 -18.57 15.62 26.64
C HIS A 372 -19.40 16.85 26.34
N VAL A 373 -19.87 16.96 25.09
CA VAL A 373 -20.69 18.08 24.62
C VAL A 373 -21.83 17.57 23.74
N SER A 374 -23.06 18.01 24.02
CA SER A 374 -24.19 17.79 23.13
C SER A 374 -23.96 18.50 21.79
N TRP A 375 -24.12 17.78 20.70
CA TRP A 375 -23.75 18.24 19.36
C TRP A 375 -24.89 18.03 18.35
N PRO A 376 -25.08 18.93 17.38
CA PRO A 376 -24.43 20.23 17.23
C PRO A 376 -24.94 21.26 18.28
N PRO A 377 -24.11 22.25 18.68
CA PRO A 377 -24.44 23.25 19.69
C PRO A 377 -25.44 24.31 19.20
N VAL A 378 -25.61 24.44 17.89
CA VAL A 378 -26.57 25.36 17.25
C VAL A 378 -27.38 24.54 16.26
N THR A 379 -28.71 24.67 16.32
CA THR A 379 -29.60 24.05 15.35
C THR A 379 -29.50 24.80 14.02
N GLY A 380 -28.87 24.19 13.03
CA GLY A 380 -28.78 24.66 11.66
C GLY A 380 -28.38 23.50 10.74
N ASP A 381 -28.62 23.64 9.43
CA ASP A 381 -28.34 22.59 8.44
C ASP A 381 -26.84 22.46 8.09
N GLU A 382 -25.96 23.12 8.83
CA GLU A 382 -24.53 23.27 8.53
C GLU A 382 -23.68 22.49 9.51
N ALA A 383 -22.51 22.03 9.09
CA ALA A 383 -21.54 21.36 9.95
C ALA A 383 -20.58 22.37 10.59
N PRO A 384 -20.65 22.62 11.92
CA PRO A 384 -19.67 23.49 12.57
C PRO A 384 -18.28 22.84 12.54
N THR A 385 -17.25 23.63 12.25
CA THR A 385 -15.86 23.18 12.41
C THR A 385 -15.40 23.36 13.85
N ILE A 386 -14.51 22.47 14.29
CA ILE A 386 -13.85 22.53 15.59
C ILE A 386 -12.38 22.80 15.35
N ASP A 387 -11.85 23.81 16.04
CA ASP A 387 -10.43 24.14 16.04
C ASP A 387 -9.93 24.13 17.49
N ALA A 388 -8.87 23.37 17.75
CA ALA A 388 -8.18 23.23 19.01
C ALA A 388 -6.79 23.88 18.94
N ASP A 389 -6.25 24.28 20.09
CA ASP A 389 -4.88 24.81 20.24
C ASP A 389 -3.83 23.71 20.53
N GLY A 390 -4.23 22.44 20.46
CA GLY A 390 -3.40 21.26 20.59
C GLY A 390 -4.15 20.01 20.10
N ASP A 391 -3.48 18.87 20.09
CA ASP A 391 -4.04 17.65 19.51
C ASP A 391 -4.94 16.89 20.49
N VAL A 392 -6.10 16.46 19.99
CA VAL A 392 -7.15 15.76 20.75
C VAL A 392 -7.79 14.67 19.90
N PHE A 393 -8.43 13.70 20.54
CA PHE A 393 -9.31 12.74 19.86
C PHE A 393 -10.75 13.23 19.89
N LEU A 394 -11.49 12.90 18.83
CA LEU A 394 -12.92 13.18 18.71
C LEU A 394 -13.69 11.88 18.46
N THR A 395 -14.68 11.61 19.30
CA THR A 395 -15.61 10.49 19.13
C THR A 395 -17.03 11.01 19.11
N TRP A 396 -17.84 10.60 18.14
CA TRP A 396 -19.24 10.95 18.02
C TRP A 396 -20.13 9.76 18.36
N SER A 397 -21.13 9.98 19.21
CA SER A 397 -22.21 9.04 19.53
C SER A 397 -23.53 9.55 18.98
N ALA A 398 -24.33 8.63 18.43
CA ALA A 398 -25.68 8.91 17.94
C ALA A 398 -26.68 9.20 19.08
N SER A 399 -26.32 8.93 20.34
CA SER A 399 -27.22 9.12 21.47
C SER A 399 -27.42 10.59 21.81
N THR A 400 -28.68 11.01 21.89
CA THR A 400 -29.08 12.38 22.27
C THR A 400 -29.44 12.52 23.75
N ASN A 401 -29.71 11.41 24.42
CA ASN A 401 -30.16 11.36 25.81
C ASN A 401 -29.03 11.00 26.79
N ALA A 402 -27.92 10.43 26.30
CA ALA A 402 -26.78 10.07 27.13
C ALA A 402 -25.96 11.31 27.50
N THR A 403 -25.62 11.43 28.78
CA THR A 403 -24.71 12.47 29.28
C THR A 403 -23.24 12.17 28.98
N THR A 404 -22.93 10.90 28.70
CA THR A 404 -21.60 10.39 28.36
C THR A 404 -21.71 9.51 27.11
N THR A 405 -20.62 9.37 26.35
CA THR A 405 -20.54 8.36 25.29
C THR A 405 -20.51 6.94 25.84
N ASP A 406 -20.15 6.79 27.10
CA ASP A 406 -19.83 5.49 27.70
C ASP A 406 -21.12 4.73 28.04
N ALA A 407 -22.16 5.46 28.44
CA ALA A 407 -23.53 4.95 28.55
C ALA A 407 -24.21 4.66 27.21
N SER A 408 -23.59 4.99 26.06
CA SER A 408 -24.18 4.75 24.75
C SER A 408 -23.72 3.41 24.16
N SER A 409 -24.69 2.64 23.67
CA SER A 409 -24.42 1.42 22.89
C SER A 409 -23.73 1.78 21.59
N GLY A 410 -22.62 1.12 21.29
CA GLY A 410 -21.86 1.33 20.06
C GLY A 410 -20.51 0.65 20.10
N THR A 411 -19.99 0.39 18.90
CA THR A 411 -18.71 -0.29 18.70
C THR A 411 -17.80 0.55 17.83
N THR A 412 -16.56 0.77 18.26
CA THR A 412 -15.61 1.59 17.50
C THR A 412 -14.16 1.25 17.82
N PHE A 413 -13.26 1.47 16.87
CA PHE A 413 -11.83 1.41 17.14
C PHE A 413 -11.41 2.57 18.04
N VAL A 414 -10.61 2.25 19.04
CA VAL A 414 -9.92 3.23 19.89
C VAL A 414 -8.61 3.55 19.19
N ALA A 415 -8.40 4.83 18.84
CA ALA A 415 -7.14 5.28 18.27
C ALA A 415 -6.01 5.24 19.33
N ALA A 416 -4.78 4.99 18.89
CA ALA A 416 -3.62 4.93 19.77
C ALA A 416 -3.09 6.32 20.09
N ASP A 417 -2.72 6.54 21.35
CA ASP A 417 -2.23 7.82 21.87
C ASP A 417 -0.87 8.20 21.27
N ASP A 418 -0.05 7.22 20.89
CA ASP A 418 1.33 7.40 20.44
C ASP A 418 1.47 7.56 18.92
N THR A 419 0.53 7.04 18.14
CA THR A 419 0.57 7.13 16.66
C THR A 419 -0.57 7.98 16.10
N GLY A 420 -1.60 8.27 16.88
CA GLY A 420 -2.81 8.95 16.39
C GLY A 420 -3.60 8.15 15.34
N ALA A 421 -3.29 6.87 15.16
CA ALA A 421 -3.89 5.97 14.17
C ALA A 421 -4.69 4.83 14.83
N MET A 422 -5.29 3.94 14.03
CA MET A 422 -6.08 2.80 14.54
C MET A 422 -5.25 1.74 15.27
N SER A 423 -3.93 1.73 15.06
CA SER A 423 -3.00 0.84 15.75
C SER A 423 -1.83 1.62 16.33
N GLY A 424 -1.21 1.07 17.37
CA GLY A 424 -0.07 1.71 18.04
C GLY A 424 0.38 0.92 19.27
N GLY A 425 1.25 1.56 20.06
CA GLY A 425 1.83 0.98 21.27
C GLY A 425 1.14 1.41 22.55
N VAL A 426 0.35 2.50 22.55
CA VAL A 426 -0.27 3.07 23.75
C VAL A 426 -1.72 3.44 23.47
N PHE A 427 -2.63 3.03 24.35
CA PHE A 427 -4.04 3.41 24.28
C PHE A 427 -4.53 3.84 25.66
N SER A 428 -5.24 4.96 25.72
CA SER A 428 -5.93 5.42 26.92
C SER A 428 -7.44 5.42 26.69
N TYR A 429 -8.17 4.84 27.64
CA TYR A 429 -9.63 4.87 27.60
C TYR A 429 -10.18 5.12 29.01
N ALA A 430 -10.87 6.24 29.16
CA ALA A 430 -11.68 6.55 30.33
C ALA A 430 -13.09 6.00 30.13
N ASN A 431 -13.54 5.14 31.06
CA ASN A 431 -14.93 4.78 31.24
C ASN A 431 -15.46 5.57 32.45
N LEU A 432 -16.36 6.53 32.22
CA LEU A 432 -16.92 7.35 33.29
C LEU A 432 -18.22 6.79 33.90
N GLU A 433 -18.79 5.73 33.32
CA GLU A 433 -20.13 5.26 33.67
C GLU A 433 -20.29 3.76 33.38
N ASN A 434 -20.64 2.98 34.41
CA ASN A 434 -20.66 1.52 34.32
C ASN A 434 -22.07 0.92 34.16
N ASP A 435 -23.02 1.72 33.66
CA ASP A 435 -24.41 1.30 33.48
C ASP A 435 -24.56 0.30 32.31
N THR A 436 -23.72 0.43 31.28
CA THR A 436 -23.58 -0.53 30.19
C THR A 436 -22.28 -1.30 30.34
N THR A 437 -22.34 -2.63 30.17
CA THR A 437 -21.12 -3.44 30.16
C THR A 437 -20.26 -3.06 28.96
N GLU A 438 -19.11 -2.46 29.24
CA GLU A 438 -18.10 -2.15 28.24
C GLU A 438 -16.98 -3.19 28.26
N SER A 439 -16.48 -3.54 27.09
CA SER A 439 -15.30 -4.35 26.94
C SER A 439 -14.38 -3.81 25.85
N LEU A 440 -13.09 -4.05 26.03
CA LEU A 440 -12.06 -3.75 25.06
C LEU A 440 -11.55 -5.06 24.47
N LEU A 441 -11.74 -5.26 23.18
CA LEU A 441 -11.11 -6.33 22.43
C LEU A 441 -9.77 -5.82 21.91
N VAL A 442 -8.70 -6.37 22.46
CA VAL A 442 -7.33 -6.03 22.07
C VAL A 442 -6.84 -7.07 21.10
N ARG A 443 -6.27 -6.64 19.97
CA ARG A 443 -5.81 -7.51 18.90
C ARG A 443 -4.41 -7.13 18.42
N LEU A 444 -3.64 -8.12 18.02
CA LEU A 444 -2.31 -7.96 17.47
C LEU A 444 -2.37 -7.29 16.08
N ALA A 445 -1.56 -6.25 15.89
CA ALA A 445 -1.37 -5.56 14.61
C ALA A 445 0.08 -5.77 14.11
N GLY A 446 0.51 -7.03 14.06
CA GLY A 446 1.86 -7.39 13.68
C GLY A 446 2.11 -8.89 13.84
N TYR A 447 3.34 -9.28 14.20
CA TYR A 447 3.71 -10.70 14.33
C TYR A 447 3.74 -11.21 15.78
N THR A 448 4.21 -10.39 16.71
CA THR A 448 4.33 -10.73 18.14
C THR A 448 4.21 -9.47 18.98
N SER A 449 3.58 -9.55 20.15
CA SER A 449 3.50 -8.39 21.05
C SER A 449 3.32 -8.82 22.50
N THR A 450 4.02 -8.16 23.41
CA THR A 450 3.84 -8.31 24.85
C THR A 450 3.23 -7.02 25.39
N TRP A 451 2.15 -7.15 26.15
CA TRP A 451 1.35 -6.00 26.52
C TRP A 451 0.81 -6.09 27.94
N ASN A 452 0.54 -4.92 28.47
CA ASN A 452 0.08 -4.72 29.83
C ASN A 452 -0.96 -3.60 29.85
N MET A 453 -2.05 -3.84 30.56
CA MET A 453 -3.12 -2.89 30.81
C MET A 453 -3.19 -2.60 32.30
N SER A 454 -3.18 -1.32 32.66
CA SER A 454 -3.19 -0.84 34.04
C SER A 454 -4.21 0.28 34.25
N GLY A 455 -4.59 0.53 35.50
CA GLY A 455 -5.54 1.58 35.87
C GLY A 455 -6.80 0.99 36.51
N ALA A 456 -7.98 1.36 36.01
CA ALA A 456 -9.25 0.83 36.49
C ALA A 456 -9.42 -0.67 36.20
N SER A 457 -8.83 -1.13 35.10
CA SER A 457 -8.81 -2.54 34.70
C SER A 457 -7.37 -3.01 34.52
N GLU A 458 -7.08 -4.22 34.98
CA GLU A 458 -5.74 -4.81 34.93
C GLU A 458 -5.75 -6.10 34.12
N ALA A 459 -4.88 -6.19 33.11
CA ALA A 459 -4.68 -7.40 32.32
C ALA A 459 -3.29 -7.37 31.68
N SER A 460 -2.69 -8.52 31.47
CA SER A 460 -1.43 -8.62 30.73
C SER A 460 -1.41 -9.88 29.88
N GLY A 461 -0.66 -9.88 28.80
CA GLY A 461 -0.60 -10.99 27.88
C GLY A 461 0.56 -10.92 26.91
N THR A 462 0.76 -12.02 26.20
CA THR A 462 1.71 -12.13 25.10
C THR A 462 0.97 -12.71 23.91
N PHE A 463 0.93 -11.98 22.82
CA PHE A 463 0.39 -12.45 21.55
C PHE A 463 1.50 -13.08 20.71
N LEU A 464 1.24 -14.30 20.27
CA LEU A 464 2.14 -15.12 19.46
C LEU A 464 1.29 -16.15 18.70
N GLU A 465 1.57 -16.32 17.41
CA GLU A 465 0.94 -17.35 16.57
C GLU A 465 -0.60 -17.32 16.68
N ALA A 466 -1.21 -18.39 17.20
CA ALA A 466 -2.66 -18.58 17.29
C ALA A 466 -3.34 -17.78 18.41
N THR A 467 -2.59 -17.12 19.30
CA THR A 467 -3.16 -16.22 20.31
C THR A 467 -2.88 -14.78 19.89
N ASP A 468 -3.81 -14.18 19.15
CA ASP A 468 -3.67 -12.86 18.54
C ASP A 468 -4.66 -11.82 19.08
N HIS A 469 -5.64 -12.21 19.89
CA HIS A 469 -6.63 -11.30 20.46
C HIS A 469 -7.04 -11.67 21.89
N ARG A 470 -7.59 -10.70 22.63
CA ARG A 470 -8.17 -10.90 23.96
C ARG A 470 -9.22 -9.84 24.28
N THR A 471 -10.37 -10.27 24.78
CA THR A 471 -11.42 -9.39 25.29
C THR A 471 -11.23 -9.14 26.79
N ILE A 472 -11.34 -7.87 27.20
CA ILE A 472 -11.18 -7.43 28.58
C ILE A 472 -12.39 -6.58 28.97
N ILE A 473 -13.03 -6.90 30.09
CA ILE A 473 -14.15 -6.10 30.60
C ILE A 473 -13.57 -4.84 31.27
N LEU A 474 -14.10 -3.67 30.92
CA LEU A 474 -13.66 -2.39 31.45
C LEU A 474 -14.45 -2.03 32.71
N GLY A 475 -13.75 -1.75 33.80
CA GLY A 475 -14.30 -1.11 34.99
C GLY A 475 -14.33 0.42 34.88
N GLU A 476 -15.10 1.06 35.77
CA GLU A 476 -15.18 2.51 35.88
C GLU A 476 -13.82 3.13 36.26
N GLY A 477 -13.41 4.15 35.49
CA GLY A 477 -12.15 4.86 35.60
C GLY A 477 -11.31 4.80 34.33
N THR A 478 -10.09 5.31 34.40
CA THR A 478 -9.16 5.32 33.26
C THR A 478 -8.34 4.04 33.24
N SER A 479 -8.34 3.36 32.10
CA SER A 479 -7.47 2.21 31.81
C SER A 479 -6.49 2.60 30.70
N THR A 480 -5.24 2.15 30.83
CA THR A 480 -4.17 2.40 29.87
C THR A 480 -3.61 1.06 29.42
N LEU A 481 -3.64 0.80 28.12
CA LEU A 481 -3.05 -0.36 27.47
C LEU A 481 -1.71 0.06 26.85
N ARG A 482 -0.66 -0.71 27.11
CA ARG A 482 0.68 -0.44 26.60
C ARG A 482 1.36 -1.71 26.09
N VAL A 483 2.03 -1.60 24.95
CA VAL A 483 2.98 -2.59 24.45
C VAL A 483 4.30 -2.42 25.19
N GLU A 484 4.75 -3.47 25.86
CA GLU A 484 6.03 -3.51 26.57
C GLU A 484 7.19 -3.88 25.64
N SER A 485 6.93 -4.76 24.67
CA SER A 485 7.89 -5.19 23.65
C SER A 485 7.17 -5.84 22.47
N GLY A 486 7.70 -5.63 21.26
CA GLY A 486 7.19 -6.20 20.01
C GLY A 486 6.35 -5.20 19.21
N HIS A 487 5.40 -5.73 18.47
CA HIS A 487 4.62 -5.03 17.45
C HIS A 487 3.38 -4.33 18.02
N PRO A 488 2.80 -3.37 17.28
CA PRO A 488 1.63 -2.62 17.71
C PRO A 488 0.38 -3.50 17.86
N LEU A 489 -0.63 -2.94 18.51
CA LEU A 489 -1.95 -3.54 18.74
C LEU A 489 -3.03 -2.68 18.08
N ARG A 490 -4.22 -3.24 17.91
CA ARG A 490 -5.48 -2.53 17.69
C ARG A 490 -6.39 -2.76 18.88
N ALA A 491 -7.22 -1.77 19.21
CA ALA A 491 -8.16 -1.87 20.30
C ALA A 491 -9.57 -1.53 19.79
N LEU A 492 -10.52 -2.44 20.00
CA LEU A 492 -11.91 -2.31 19.62
C LEU A 492 -12.77 -2.19 20.88
N ARG A 493 -13.44 -1.05 21.07
CA ARG A 493 -14.41 -0.85 22.15
C ARG A 493 -15.73 -1.46 21.75
N LEU A 494 -16.24 -2.35 22.59
CA LEU A 494 -17.55 -2.99 22.49
C LEU A 494 -18.40 -2.52 23.68
N GLY A 495 -19.52 -1.85 23.41
CA GLY A 495 -20.44 -1.40 24.46
C GLY A 495 -21.90 -1.60 24.06
N GLY A 496 -22.67 -2.27 24.92
CA GLY A 496 -24.08 -2.55 24.71
C GLY A 496 -24.36 -3.62 23.64
N ASP A 497 -25.61 -3.70 23.19
CA ASP A 497 -26.14 -4.75 22.30
C ASP A 497 -26.36 -4.24 20.86
N SER A 498 -25.82 -3.08 20.51
CA SER A 498 -26.01 -2.45 19.20
C SER A 498 -24.77 -1.68 18.74
N GLY A 499 -24.37 -1.88 17.49
CA GLY A 499 -23.20 -1.26 16.90
C GLY A 499 -23.03 -1.58 15.42
N LEU A 500 -22.37 -0.67 14.70
CA LEU A 500 -21.98 -0.85 13.30
C LEU A 500 -20.50 -0.47 13.20
N ILE A 501 -19.70 -1.31 12.54
CA ILE A 501 -18.28 -1.03 12.33
C ILE A 501 -17.87 -1.34 10.90
N HIS A 502 -17.12 -0.42 10.29
CA HIS A 502 -16.41 -0.69 9.05
C HIS A 502 -15.08 -1.38 9.37
N LEU A 503 -14.90 -2.62 8.90
CA LEU A 503 -13.72 -3.43 9.17
C LEU A 503 -12.73 -3.30 8.01
N PRO A 504 -11.50 -2.82 8.27
CA PRO A 504 -10.46 -2.86 7.26
C PRO A 504 -9.80 -4.24 7.20
N HIS A 505 -9.03 -4.50 6.14
CA HIS A 505 -8.28 -5.76 6.03
C HIS A 505 -7.16 -5.84 7.09
N ASP A 506 -6.75 -7.05 7.46
CA ASP A 506 -5.83 -7.30 8.58
C ASP A 506 -4.41 -6.73 8.35
N GLY A 507 -4.06 -6.43 7.10
CA GLY A 507 -2.78 -5.84 6.69
C GLY A 507 -2.72 -4.31 6.68
N VAL A 508 -3.82 -3.61 6.99
CA VAL A 508 -3.87 -2.13 6.93
C VAL A 508 -3.20 -1.47 8.14
N ASP A 509 -2.75 -0.22 8.02
CA ASP A 509 -2.43 0.71 9.12
C ASP A 509 -1.79 0.06 10.35
N ARG A 510 -0.69 -0.67 10.15
CA ARG A 510 0.15 -1.19 11.25
C ARG A 510 1.18 -0.12 11.59
N CYS A 511 0.92 0.63 12.66
CA CYS A 511 1.64 1.84 12.98
C CYS A 511 2.59 1.65 14.16
N THR A 512 3.85 1.99 13.98
CA THR A 512 4.88 2.00 15.02
C THR A 512 5.22 3.44 15.40
N SER A 513 5.30 3.73 16.70
CA SER A 513 5.80 5.02 17.17
C SER A 513 7.32 5.09 17.04
N VAL A 514 7.80 6.22 16.53
CA VAL A 514 9.21 6.52 16.29
C VAL A 514 9.66 7.68 17.17
N SER A 515 8.80 8.70 17.29
CA SER A 515 8.99 9.91 18.10
C SER A 515 10.42 10.46 18.06
N THR A 516 10.94 10.71 16.87
CA THR A 516 12.34 11.15 16.66
C THR A 516 12.43 12.16 15.50
N GLN A 517 13.29 13.16 15.66
CA GLN A 517 13.78 13.99 14.56
C GLN A 517 15.28 13.72 14.35
N ALA A 518 15.66 13.30 13.15
CA ALA A 518 17.05 13.03 12.80
C ALA A 518 17.36 13.47 11.38
N SER A 519 18.55 14.05 11.17
CA SER A 519 19.01 14.42 9.82
C SER A 519 19.46 13.21 8.96
N GLY A 520 19.72 12.08 9.64
CA GLY A 520 20.16 10.82 9.05
C GLY A 520 19.00 9.86 8.82
N TRP A 521 19.33 8.59 8.59
CA TRP A 521 18.35 7.52 8.49
C TRP A 521 17.80 7.15 9.87
N ILE A 522 16.50 6.93 9.94
CA ILE A 522 15.75 6.46 11.10
C ILE A 522 15.32 5.02 10.81
N THR A 523 15.81 4.08 11.62
CA THR A 523 15.41 2.67 11.53
C THR A 523 14.11 2.45 12.31
N THR A 524 13.14 1.81 11.69
CA THR A 524 11.88 1.36 12.28
C THR A 524 11.68 -0.12 11.99
N ASP A 525 10.95 -0.79 12.87
CA ASP A 525 10.59 -2.20 12.67
C ASP A 525 9.44 -2.30 11.65
N LEU A 526 9.53 -3.31 10.78
CA LEU A 526 8.46 -3.72 9.87
C LEU A 526 7.56 -4.73 10.62
N PRO A 527 6.27 -4.44 10.87
CA PRO A 527 5.41 -5.25 11.74
C PRO A 527 4.88 -6.54 11.07
N TRP A 528 5.80 -7.36 10.59
CA TRP A 528 5.59 -8.66 9.96
C TRP A 528 6.72 -9.62 10.34
N GLN A 529 6.59 -10.87 9.94
CA GLN A 529 7.66 -11.84 10.12
C GLN A 529 8.85 -11.47 9.21
N GLY A 530 10.07 -11.41 9.76
CA GLY A 530 11.28 -11.28 8.94
C GLY A 530 11.52 -12.51 8.05
N MET A 531 11.69 -12.28 6.76
CA MET A 531 11.90 -13.29 5.71
C MET A 531 13.31 -13.23 5.10
N GLY A 532 14.19 -12.39 5.66
CA GLY A 532 15.60 -12.28 5.27
C GLY A 532 16.32 -13.63 5.17
N GLY A 533 16.96 -13.87 4.02
CA GLY A 533 17.75 -15.07 3.74
C GLY A 533 16.94 -16.36 3.57
N ARG A 534 15.61 -16.29 3.51
CA ARG A 534 14.74 -17.44 3.24
C ARG A 534 14.66 -17.74 1.75
N GLY A 535 14.26 -18.98 1.43
CA GLY A 535 14.09 -19.41 0.05
C GLY A 535 12.84 -18.77 -0.60
N GLU A 536 12.82 -18.77 -1.92
CA GLU A 536 11.70 -18.25 -2.73
C GLU A 536 10.35 -18.87 -2.35
N ILE A 537 10.31 -20.20 -2.17
CA ILE A 537 9.07 -20.92 -1.82
C ILE A 537 8.49 -20.47 -0.47
N ASP A 538 9.34 -20.28 0.55
CA ASP A 538 8.87 -19.83 1.88
C ASP A 538 8.39 -18.37 1.83
N THR A 539 9.06 -17.53 1.03
CA THR A 539 8.67 -16.13 0.81
C THR A 539 7.33 -16.03 0.09
N GLN A 540 7.13 -16.83 -0.96
CA GLN A 540 5.85 -16.91 -1.67
C GLN A 540 4.73 -17.41 -0.76
N GLN A 541 4.99 -18.45 0.03
CA GLN A 541 4.01 -18.94 1.00
C GLN A 541 3.67 -17.89 2.07
N ALA A 542 4.66 -17.12 2.55
CA ALA A 542 4.42 -16.04 3.49
C ALA A 542 3.57 -14.90 2.90
N TRP A 543 3.68 -14.64 1.60
CA TRP A 543 2.80 -13.68 0.90
C TRP A 543 1.36 -14.19 0.80
N VAL A 544 1.17 -15.47 0.47
CA VAL A 544 -0.15 -16.11 0.38
C VAL A 544 -0.86 -16.06 1.74
N GLU A 545 -0.16 -16.48 2.80
CA GLU A 545 -0.69 -16.53 4.16
C GLU A 545 -0.79 -15.15 4.83
N GLY A 546 -0.19 -14.11 4.23
CA GLY A 546 -0.17 -12.77 4.80
C GLY A 546 0.78 -12.56 5.98
N ARG A 547 1.74 -13.49 6.18
CA ARG A 547 2.77 -13.40 7.22
C ARG A 547 3.85 -12.36 6.92
N HIS A 548 4.04 -12.03 5.64
CA HIS A 548 4.92 -10.96 5.17
C HIS A 548 4.28 -10.31 3.94
N PRO A 549 4.37 -8.98 3.77
CA PRO A 549 3.78 -8.30 2.63
C PRO A 549 4.68 -8.46 1.41
N SER A 550 4.07 -8.53 0.23
CA SER A 550 4.82 -8.44 -1.04
C SER A 550 5.08 -7.00 -1.47
N SER A 551 4.28 -6.08 -0.96
CA SER A 551 4.27 -4.68 -1.35
C SER A 551 3.58 -3.89 -0.27
N VAL A 552 4.08 -2.69 -0.04
CA VAL A 552 3.67 -1.89 1.11
C VAL A 552 3.45 -0.44 0.71
N SER A 553 2.47 0.17 1.34
CA SER A 553 2.33 1.62 1.45
C SER A 553 2.75 2.02 2.86
N ILE A 554 3.71 2.93 2.97
CA ILE A 554 4.28 3.43 4.22
C ILE A 554 3.89 4.90 4.32
N ASP A 555 3.02 5.22 5.26
CA ASP A 555 2.61 6.58 5.58
C ASP A 555 3.42 7.08 6.78
N VAL A 556 4.08 8.22 6.62
CA VAL A 556 4.88 8.82 7.68
C VAL A 556 4.08 9.94 8.31
N LEU A 557 3.80 9.79 9.60
CA LEU A 557 3.10 10.78 10.42
C LEU A 557 4.12 11.64 11.16
N GLY A 558 3.97 12.94 11.08
CA GLY A 558 4.87 13.89 11.71
C GLY A 558 4.30 15.30 11.74
N SER A 559 5.12 16.23 12.21
CA SER A 559 4.67 17.61 12.36
C SER A 559 4.73 18.39 11.05
N ASP A 560 3.61 18.99 10.66
CA ASP A 560 3.50 19.98 9.56
C ASP A 560 3.68 21.44 10.06
N GLY A 561 4.03 21.61 11.34
CA GLY A 561 4.17 22.91 12.00
C GLY A 561 2.91 23.37 12.75
N ILE A 562 1.75 22.73 12.55
CA ILE A 562 0.50 23.01 13.26
C ILE A 562 0.03 21.77 14.03
N SER A 563 -0.09 20.65 13.32
CA SER A 563 -0.39 19.33 13.85
C SER A 563 0.90 18.59 14.20
N SER A 564 0.87 17.68 15.18
CA SER A 564 1.98 16.73 15.40
C SER A 564 1.80 15.43 14.62
N HIS A 565 0.56 15.03 14.30
CA HIS A 565 0.24 13.73 13.68
C HIS A 565 -0.36 13.87 12.26
N SER A 566 0.19 14.77 11.43
CA SER A 566 -0.22 14.89 10.02
C SER A 566 0.53 13.91 9.12
N SER A 567 -0.10 13.43 8.05
CA SER A 567 0.62 12.70 6.98
C SER A 567 1.53 13.67 6.24
N ILE A 568 2.84 13.57 6.49
CA ILE A 568 3.85 14.45 5.87
C ILE A 568 4.33 13.89 4.52
N GLY A 569 4.24 12.57 4.34
CA GLY A 569 4.57 11.92 3.09
C GLY A 569 4.30 10.42 3.12
N THR A 570 4.21 9.83 1.92
CA THR A 570 3.91 8.42 1.73
C THR A 570 4.92 7.79 0.78
N VAL A 571 5.34 6.56 1.07
CA VAL A 571 6.19 5.72 0.23
C VAL A 571 5.42 4.49 -0.20
N TRP A 572 5.41 4.18 -1.49
CA TRP A 572 4.91 2.91 -2.00
C TRP A 572 6.08 2.07 -2.50
N ALA A 573 6.25 0.89 -1.92
CA ALA A 573 7.30 -0.05 -2.29
C ALA A 573 6.67 -1.32 -2.87
N PHE A 574 7.15 -1.72 -4.05
CA PHE A 574 6.60 -2.82 -4.83
C PHE A 574 7.67 -3.87 -5.06
N HIS A 575 7.42 -5.09 -4.56
CA HIS A 575 8.21 -6.24 -5.00
C HIS A 575 7.66 -6.73 -6.34
N LEU A 576 8.44 -6.55 -7.40
CA LEU A 576 8.05 -6.90 -8.77
C LEU A 576 8.81 -8.13 -9.23
N SER A 577 8.11 -9.10 -9.83
CA SER A 577 8.79 -10.25 -10.40
C SER A 577 9.65 -9.82 -11.59
N ARG A 578 10.88 -10.33 -11.65
CA ARG A 578 11.84 -10.05 -12.71
C ARG A 578 11.89 -11.24 -13.66
N LEU A 579 11.86 -10.99 -14.96
CA LEU A 579 12.14 -12.02 -15.96
C LEU A 579 13.56 -11.82 -16.47
N SER A 580 14.45 -12.77 -16.23
CA SER A 580 15.86 -12.71 -16.65
C SER A 580 16.18 -13.78 -17.70
N TYR A 581 16.81 -13.36 -18.79
CA TYR A 581 17.47 -14.24 -19.75
C TYR A 581 18.95 -14.29 -19.42
N GLN A 582 19.43 -15.48 -19.04
CA GLN A 582 20.85 -15.74 -18.76
C GLN A 582 21.45 -16.49 -19.94
N PHE A 583 22.58 -16.00 -20.46
CA PHE A 583 23.24 -16.58 -21.62
C PHE A 583 24.75 -16.75 -21.39
N SER A 584 25.33 -17.73 -22.08
CA SER A 584 26.77 -17.96 -22.03
C SER A 584 27.51 -16.98 -22.93
N SER A 585 28.52 -16.30 -22.38
CA SER A 585 29.49 -15.54 -23.17
C SER A 585 30.91 -15.91 -22.72
N SER A 586 31.93 -15.24 -23.25
CA SER A 586 33.31 -15.35 -22.73
C SER A 586 33.44 -14.95 -21.24
N ILE A 587 32.38 -14.38 -20.68
CA ILE A 587 32.19 -14.00 -19.28
C ILE A 587 30.91 -14.67 -18.73
N ASP A 588 31.00 -15.31 -17.57
CA ASP A 588 29.85 -15.92 -16.89
C ASP A 588 28.95 -14.87 -16.20
N GLY A 589 27.64 -15.11 -16.16
CA GLY A 589 26.70 -14.26 -15.40
C GLY A 589 26.15 -13.05 -16.17
N MET A 590 26.22 -13.09 -17.51
CA MET A 590 25.58 -12.10 -18.37
C MET A 590 24.08 -12.32 -18.42
N GLU A 591 23.32 -11.24 -18.29
CA GLU A 591 21.86 -11.29 -18.38
C GLU A 591 21.26 -10.09 -19.13
N VAL A 592 20.08 -10.32 -19.69
CA VAL A 592 19.11 -9.28 -20.05
C VAL A 592 17.89 -9.52 -19.19
N ALA A 593 17.37 -8.49 -18.52
CA ALA A 593 16.25 -8.63 -17.62
C ALA A 593 15.18 -7.57 -17.86
N PHE A 594 13.92 -7.99 -17.68
CA PHE A 594 12.76 -7.12 -17.59
C PHE A 594 12.33 -7.00 -16.11
N SER A 595 12.20 -5.77 -15.61
CA SER A 595 11.71 -5.50 -14.25
C SER A 595 11.01 -4.14 -14.17
N GLY A 596 9.77 -4.12 -13.69
CA GLY A 596 9.03 -2.87 -13.45
C GLY A 596 8.90 -1.95 -14.66
N GLY A 597 8.74 -2.54 -15.85
CA GLY A 597 8.66 -1.79 -17.12
C GLY A 597 10.01 -1.37 -17.71
N ALA A 598 11.12 -1.58 -17.00
CA ALA A 598 12.46 -1.32 -17.51
C ALA A 598 13.08 -2.59 -18.11
N VAL A 599 13.87 -2.41 -19.17
CA VAL A 599 14.71 -3.47 -19.75
C VAL A 599 16.16 -3.11 -19.50
N VAL A 600 16.88 -4.00 -18.82
CA VAL A 600 18.24 -3.77 -18.33
C VAL A 600 19.15 -4.94 -18.70
N THR A 601 20.45 -4.68 -18.72
CA THR A 601 21.46 -5.71 -19.02
C THR A 601 22.79 -5.32 -18.40
N ASN A 602 23.63 -6.30 -18.09
CA ASN A 602 24.98 -6.11 -17.58
C ASN A 602 26.06 -6.32 -18.65
N HIS A 603 25.69 -6.34 -19.95
CA HIS A 603 26.63 -6.48 -21.07
C HIS A 603 27.01 -5.14 -21.73
N PRO A 604 28.21 -5.02 -22.34
CA PRO A 604 29.42 -5.77 -22.05
C PRO A 604 30.07 -5.33 -20.71
N GLU A 605 30.89 -6.21 -20.12
CA GLU A 605 31.76 -5.92 -18.95
C GLU A 605 31.09 -5.76 -17.56
N PHE A 606 29.96 -6.42 -17.27
CA PHE A 606 29.20 -6.28 -16.01
C PHE A 606 28.80 -4.84 -15.66
N LYS A 607 28.81 -3.93 -16.64
CA LYS A 607 28.33 -2.58 -16.45
C LYS A 607 26.82 -2.58 -16.63
N PRO A 608 26.04 -2.23 -15.59
CA PRO A 608 24.60 -2.14 -15.72
C PRO A 608 24.25 -1.06 -16.74
N TYR A 609 23.46 -1.44 -17.73
CA TYR A 609 23.03 -0.60 -18.85
C TYR A 609 21.51 -0.69 -18.98
N VAL A 610 20.87 0.46 -19.19
CA VAL A 610 19.43 0.56 -19.39
C VAL A 610 19.16 0.55 -20.90
N VAL A 611 18.43 -0.46 -21.37
CA VAL A 611 17.99 -0.52 -22.77
C VAL A 611 16.73 0.33 -22.94
N ILE A 612 15.78 0.18 -22.01
CA ILE A 612 14.53 0.95 -21.97
C ILE A 612 14.26 1.38 -20.54
N PRO A 613 14.05 2.68 -20.28
CA PRO A 613 13.60 3.17 -18.99
C PRO A 613 12.12 2.84 -18.76
N PRO A 614 11.67 2.79 -17.50
CA PRO A 614 10.28 2.52 -17.17
C PRO A 614 9.36 3.62 -17.70
N SER A 615 8.14 3.25 -18.08
CA SER A 615 7.16 4.18 -18.65
C SER A 615 6.66 5.18 -17.60
N ASP A 616 6.72 6.45 -17.93
CA ASP A 616 6.10 7.54 -17.19
C ASP A 616 5.45 8.57 -18.14
N ARG A 617 4.57 9.40 -17.59
CA ARG A 617 3.85 10.42 -18.35
C ARG A 617 4.05 11.79 -17.70
N GLY A 618 4.93 12.58 -18.29
CA GLY A 618 4.99 14.02 -18.08
C GLY A 618 3.94 14.73 -18.95
N GLY A 619 3.07 15.52 -18.33
CA GLY A 619 2.11 16.38 -19.04
C GLY A 619 2.64 17.80 -19.25
N PRO A 620 1.95 18.66 -20.02
CA PRO A 620 2.25 20.09 -20.00
C PRO A 620 1.99 20.66 -18.58
N GLY A 621 2.98 21.36 -18.03
CA GLY A 621 2.98 21.84 -16.63
C GLY A 621 3.63 20.83 -15.66
N PRO A 622 3.56 21.07 -14.34
CA PRO A 622 4.15 20.22 -13.30
C PRO A 622 3.27 18.97 -13.07
N ARG A 623 3.05 18.17 -14.11
CA ARG A 623 2.19 16.99 -14.06
C ARG A 623 3.01 15.72 -14.13
N PHE A 624 2.83 14.83 -13.16
CA PHE A 624 3.48 13.54 -13.16
C PHE A 624 2.45 12.44 -12.93
N ALA A 625 2.34 11.53 -13.90
CA ALA A 625 1.54 10.34 -13.78
C ALA A 625 2.38 9.09 -14.11
N ALA A 626 2.23 8.06 -13.29
CA ALA A 626 2.85 6.75 -13.54
C ALA A 626 1.83 5.62 -13.28
N THR A 627 1.85 4.63 -14.16
CA THR A 627 1.15 3.36 -13.98
C THR A 627 2.19 2.26 -13.89
N ILE A 628 2.26 1.59 -12.74
CA ILE A 628 3.25 0.53 -12.52
C ILE A 628 2.68 -0.80 -13.01
N PRO A 629 3.32 -1.47 -14.00
CA PRO A 629 2.93 -2.80 -14.42
C PRO A 629 3.48 -3.84 -13.43
N SER A 630 2.61 -4.37 -12.57
CA SER A 630 2.95 -5.43 -11.61
C SER A 630 2.77 -6.78 -12.27
N LEU A 631 3.84 -7.27 -12.90
CA LEU A 631 3.86 -8.54 -13.62
C LEU A 631 4.19 -9.68 -12.65
N HIS A 632 3.29 -10.65 -12.48
CA HIS A 632 3.53 -11.84 -11.66
C HIS A 632 3.26 -13.13 -12.44
N PRO A 633 4.16 -14.14 -12.38
CA PRO A 633 3.90 -15.43 -13.00
C PRO A 633 2.81 -16.18 -12.22
N THR A 634 1.90 -16.80 -12.95
CA THR A 634 0.91 -17.73 -12.36
C THR A 634 1.58 -19.05 -11.98
N ALA A 635 0.96 -19.82 -11.09
CA ALA A 635 1.49 -21.13 -10.65
C ALA A 635 1.73 -22.17 -11.76
N SER A 636 1.16 -21.95 -12.96
CA SER A 636 1.33 -22.82 -14.14
C SER A 636 2.40 -22.35 -15.13
N SER A 637 3.12 -21.29 -14.79
CA SER A 637 4.16 -20.71 -15.64
C SER A 637 5.41 -21.60 -15.73
N GLU A 638 5.84 -21.90 -16.95
CA GLU A 638 7.07 -22.63 -17.25
C GLU A 638 8.28 -21.70 -17.41
N SER A 639 9.46 -22.16 -16.99
CA SER A 639 10.76 -21.55 -17.25
C SER A 639 11.65 -22.52 -18.03
N GLY A 640 12.53 -22.02 -18.90
CA GLY A 640 13.40 -22.90 -19.65
C GLY A 640 14.12 -22.23 -20.83
N ALA A 641 14.75 -23.08 -21.63
CA ALA A 641 15.54 -22.73 -22.81
C ALA A 641 14.81 -22.99 -24.14
N GLY A 642 13.53 -23.41 -24.09
CA GLY A 642 12.68 -23.54 -25.28
C GLY A 642 11.98 -22.23 -25.64
N GLU A 643 11.36 -22.18 -26.81
CA GLU A 643 10.49 -21.06 -27.20
C GLU A 643 9.34 -20.94 -26.19
N LEU A 644 9.24 -19.78 -25.54
CA LEU A 644 8.22 -19.49 -24.53
C LEU A 644 7.19 -18.51 -25.11
N GLU A 645 5.91 -18.90 -25.02
CA GLU A 645 4.78 -18.02 -25.26
C GLU A 645 4.28 -17.48 -23.92
N LEU A 646 4.21 -16.16 -23.80
CA LEU A 646 3.72 -15.44 -22.63
C LEU A 646 2.34 -14.88 -22.96
N ASP A 647 1.33 -15.34 -22.24
CA ASP A 647 -0.01 -14.75 -22.22
C ASP A 647 -0.12 -13.84 -20.99
N ILE A 648 -0.29 -12.55 -21.22
CA ILE A 648 -0.28 -11.50 -20.20
C ILE A 648 -1.69 -10.94 -20.10
N GLU A 649 -2.36 -11.18 -18.98
CA GLU A 649 -3.73 -10.74 -18.74
C GLU A 649 -3.76 -9.59 -17.73
N MET A 650 -4.56 -8.57 -18.03
CA MET A 650 -4.86 -7.49 -17.10
C MET A 650 -5.93 -7.95 -16.11
N VAL A 651 -5.59 -8.03 -14.83
CA VAL A 651 -6.55 -8.49 -13.79
C VAL A 651 -7.35 -7.32 -13.26
N HIS A 652 -6.65 -6.31 -12.74
CA HIS A 652 -7.28 -5.13 -12.15
C HIS A 652 -6.31 -3.95 -12.09
N ARG A 653 -6.86 -2.74 -11.93
CA ARG A 653 -6.09 -1.51 -11.73
C ARG A 653 -6.62 -0.71 -10.56
N THR A 654 -5.71 -0.26 -9.70
CA THR A 654 -6.02 0.56 -8.52
C THR A 654 -5.32 1.92 -8.61
N SER A 655 -5.93 2.92 -7.95
CA SER A 655 -5.35 4.24 -7.74
C SER A 655 -4.75 4.29 -6.35
N LEU A 656 -3.46 4.66 -6.25
CA LEU A 656 -2.74 4.78 -4.98
C LEU A 656 -2.69 6.23 -4.50
N ALA A 657 -2.52 7.17 -5.43
CA ALA A 657 -2.52 8.60 -5.15
C ALA A 657 -3.09 9.38 -6.34
N SER A 658 -3.86 10.42 -6.06
CA SER A 658 -4.38 11.36 -7.06
C SER A 658 -4.57 12.74 -6.41
N THR A 659 -3.50 13.26 -5.81
CA THR A 659 -3.51 14.50 -5.02
C THR A 659 -2.24 15.30 -5.27
N PRO A 660 -2.24 16.64 -5.10
CA PRO A 660 -1.04 17.44 -5.30
C PRO A 660 0.10 17.05 -4.34
N ALA A 661 1.33 16.93 -4.85
CA ALA A 661 2.53 16.62 -4.09
C ALA A 661 3.60 17.71 -4.26
N TYR A 662 4.47 17.88 -3.26
CA TYR A 662 5.53 18.90 -3.29
C TYR A 662 6.88 18.35 -3.74
N GLU A 663 7.20 17.13 -3.36
CA GLU A 663 8.35 16.39 -3.88
C GLU A 663 7.89 14.98 -4.26
N VAL A 664 8.31 14.48 -5.42
CA VAL A 664 8.13 13.08 -5.82
C VAL A 664 9.49 12.46 -6.12
N ARG A 665 9.75 11.31 -5.52
CA ARG A 665 10.96 10.51 -5.79
C ARG A 665 10.59 9.13 -6.27
N ARG A 666 11.53 8.49 -6.97
CA ARG A 666 11.47 7.07 -7.28
C ARG A 666 12.83 6.43 -7.06
N GLY A 667 12.82 5.16 -6.70
CA GLY A 667 14.04 4.37 -6.59
C GLY A 667 13.82 2.91 -6.97
N TRP A 668 14.94 2.21 -7.15
CA TRP A 668 14.97 0.81 -7.54
C TRP A 668 15.94 0.01 -6.69
N SER A 669 15.66 -1.29 -6.59
CA SER A 669 16.57 -2.23 -5.95
C SER A 669 17.82 -2.48 -6.80
N GLU A 670 18.88 -2.95 -6.13
CA GLU A 670 20.08 -3.46 -6.80
C GLU A 670 19.76 -4.75 -7.59
N PRO A 671 20.52 -5.07 -8.66
CA PRO A 671 21.80 -4.48 -9.07
C PRO A 671 21.70 -3.32 -10.09
N TYR A 672 20.53 -3.08 -10.68
CA TYR A 672 20.38 -2.10 -11.77
C TYR A 672 19.92 -0.71 -11.32
N GLY A 673 19.49 -0.54 -10.06
CA GLY A 673 18.85 0.69 -9.62
C GLY A 673 19.69 1.96 -9.80
N THR A 674 21.00 1.89 -9.60
CA THR A 674 21.92 3.02 -9.86
C THR A 674 21.99 3.38 -11.34
N ALA A 675 21.98 2.40 -12.24
CA ALA A 675 21.97 2.64 -13.68
C ALA A 675 20.65 3.25 -14.13
N ILE A 676 19.51 2.75 -13.63
CA ILE A 676 18.18 3.30 -13.93
C ILE A 676 18.05 4.75 -13.44
N ALA A 677 18.54 5.04 -12.23
CA ALA A 677 18.54 6.40 -11.71
C ALA A 677 19.42 7.35 -12.54
N ASN A 678 20.61 6.91 -12.96
CA ASN A 678 21.51 7.72 -13.79
C ASN A 678 20.96 7.95 -15.21
N GLU A 679 20.30 6.95 -15.81
CA GLU A 679 19.66 7.07 -17.13
C GLU A 679 18.61 8.19 -17.14
N ALA A 680 17.94 8.41 -16.01
CA ALA A 680 16.98 9.50 -15.85
C ALA A 680 17.60 10.89 -16.10
N GLY A 681 18.92 11.03 -15.95
CA GLY A 681 19.66 12.28 -16.15
C GLY A 681 20.03 12.60 -17.59
N ILE A 682 19.75 11.74 -18.59
CA ILE A 682 20.13 12.00 -19.99
C ILE A 682 19.52 13.32 -20.52
N GLY A 683 18.30 13.66 -20.08
CA GLY A 683 17.66 14.91 -20.49
C GLY A 683 18.35 16.17 -19.96
N LEU A 684 19.15 16.07 -18.91
CA LEU A 684 19.83 17.20 -18.28
C LEU A 684 21.03 17.70 -19.09
N GLU A 685 21.56 16.91 -20.02
CA GLU A 685 22.65 17.36 -20.90
C GLU A 685 22.26 18.57 -21.76
N ALA A 686 20.95 18.79 -21.95
CA ALA A 686 20.42 19.94 -22.67
C ALA A 686 20.21 21.19 -21.80
N SER A 687 20.30 21.08 -20.47
CA SER A 687 20.11 22.20 -19.53
C SER A 687 21.40 23.01 -19.38
N GLU A 688 21.28 24.33 -19.54
CA GLU A 688 22.39 25.25 -19.31
C GLU A 688 22.69 25.35 -17.81
N ASP A 689 21.66 25.40 -16.98
CA ASP A 689 21.78 25.47 -15.52
C ASP A 689 22.50 24.24 -14.95
N TRP A 690 22.14 23.04 -15.41
CA TRP A 690 22.79 21.80 -14.98
C TRP A 690 24.26 21.72 -15.42
N THR A 691 24.57 22.22 -16.62
CA THR A 691 25.94 22.25 -17.13
C THR A 691 26.84 23.20 -16.31
N ILE A 692 26.29 24.32 -15.84
CA ILE A 692 27.03 25.31 -15.05
C ILE A 692 27.12 24.89 -13.58
N TYR A 693 26.05 24.35 -13.00
CA TYR A 693 25.95 23.98 -11.58
C TYR A 693 25.40 22.55 -11.39
N PRO A 694 26.18 21.51 -11.72
CA PRO A 694 25.73 20.13 -11.58
C PRO A 694 25.42 19.81 -10.10
N GLY A 695 24.30 19.12 -9.87
CA GLY A 695 23.85 18.69 -8.54
C GLY A 695 23.12 19.76 -7.72
N ARG A 696 22.79 20.92 -8.30
CA ARG A 696 22.05 22.01 -7.64
C ARG A 696 20.63 22.13 -8.22
N LEU A 697 19.71 21.34 -7.65
CA LEU A 697 18.28 21.36 -8.02
C LEU A 697 17.63 22.74 -7.81
N ASP A 698 18.08 23.46 -6.80
CA ASP A 698 17.59 24.81 -6.46
C ASP A 698 17.90 25.88 -7.51
N LEU A 699 18.88 25.61 -8.38
CA LEU A 699 19.29 26.53 -9.46
C LEU A 699 18.81 26.06 -10.83
N LEU A 700 18.10 24.94 -10.91
CA LEU A 700 17.65 24.33 -12.15
C LEU A 700 16.32 24.96 -12.59
N THR A 701 16.36 26.00 -13.41
CA THR A 701 15.15 26.76 -13.78
C THR A 701 14.63 26.43 -15.18
N ASP A 702 15.48 25.84 -16.03
CA ASP A 702 15.23 25.58 -17.45
C ASP A 702 14.81 24.13 -17.76
N TYR A 703 14.65 23.29 -16.74
CA TYR A 703 14.35 21.87 -16.89
C TYR A 703 13.16 21.43 -16.03
N VAL A 704 12.34 20.53 -16.56
CA VAL A 704 11.27 19.82 -15.84
C VAL A 704 11.38 18.34 -16.23
N GLY A 705 11.48 17.46 -15.24
CA GLY A 705 11.67 16.04 -15.46
C GLY A 705 12.46 15.37 -14.34
N TRP A 706 12.89 14.13 -14.58
CA TRP A 706 13.68 13.39 -13.61
C TRP A 706 15.11 13.91 -13.52
N VAL A 707 15.59 14.02 -12.28
CA VAL A 707 16.97 14.35 -11.96
C VAL A 707 17.53 13.28 -11.03
N PRO A 708 18.67 12.65 -11.35
CA PRO A 708 19.34 11.75 -10.42
C PRO A 708 19.67 12.50 -9.12
N ASP A 709 19.50 11.83 -7.99
CA ASP A 709 19.78 12.45 -6.69
C ASP A 709 21.25 12.95 -6.66
N PRO A 710 21.52 14.20 -6.25
CA PRO A 710 22.86 14.80 -6.35
C PRO A 710 23.97 14.06 -5.59
N SER A 711 23.62 13.19 -4.64
CA SER A 711 24.58 12.29 -4.02
C SER A 711 24.96 11.16 -4.97
N TYR A 712 26.21 11.17 -5.44
CA TYR A 712 26.77 10.15 -6.32
C TYR A 712 26.50 8.72 -5.85
N GLY A 713 25.96 7.88 -6.76
CA GLY A 713 25.84 6.43 -6.56
C GLY A 713 24.56 5.97 -5.87
N THR A 714 23.55 6.83 -5.75
CA THR A 714 22.22 6.43 -5.28
C THR A 714 21.41 5.75 -6.39
N SER A 715 20.47 4.90 -5.99
CA SER A 715 19.49 4.28 -6.89
C SER A 715 18.18 5.08 -6.95
N GLU A 716 18.26 6.41 -6.78
CA GLU A 716 17.12 7.32 -6.60
C GLU A 716 17.14 8.46 -7.62
N ALA A 717 15.96 8.88 -8.07
CA ALA A 717 15.73 10.07 -8.87
C ALA A 717 14.59 10.91 -8.27
N VAL A 718 14.66 12.23 -8.44
CA VAL A 718 13.67 13.22 -7.99
C VAL A 718 13.00 13.84 -9.21
N TRP A 719 11.68 14.01 -9.17
CA TRP A 719 10.95 14.73 -10.21
C TRP A 719 11.01 16.23 -9.93
N HIS A 720 11.67 16.98 -10.81
CA HIS A 720 11.89 18.40 -10.65
C HIS A 720 10.87 19.24 -11.43
N THR A 721 10.26 20.22 -10.76
CA THR A 721 9.21 21.12 -11.30
C THR A 721 9.48 22.61 -11.06
N ASN A 722 10.74 23.00 -10.83
CA ASN A 722 11.13 24.40 -10.62
C ASN A 722 10.34 25.09 -9.49
N GLY A 723 10.00 24.34 -8.43
CA GLY A 723 9.26 24.84 -7.26
C GLY A 723 7.74 24.90 -7.41
N GLU A 724 7.17 24.44 -8.53
CA GLU A 724 5.72 24.30 -8.67
C GLU A 724 5.20 22.97 -8.09
N VAL A 725 4.00 23.00 -7.50
CA VAL A 725 3.33 21.80 -6.96
C VAL A 725 3.05 20.81 -8.09
N ILE A 726 3.30 19.53 -7.82
CA ILE A 726 3.15 18.43 -8.77
C ILE A 726 1.70 17.92 -8.71
N GLU A 727 0.96 17.98 -9.82
CA GLU A 727 -0.26 17.18 -9.96
C GLU A 727 0.15 15.70 -10.09
N PHE A 728 0.16 14.99 -8.96
CA PHE A 728 0.67 13.64 -8.87
C PHE A 728 -0.44 12.59 -9.00
N THR A 729 -0.22 11.61 -9.87
CA THR A 729 -1.09 10.44 -9.98
C THR A 729 -0.25 9.17 -10.03
N LEU A 730 -0.52 8.26 -9.10
CA LEU A 730 0.11 6.95 -9.06
C LEU A 730 -0.95 5.87 -9.17
N GLN A 731 -0.79 5.01 -10.17
CA GLN A 731 -1.65 3.87 -10.42
C GLN A 731 -0.82 2.60 -10.48
N LEU A 732 -1.51 1.50 -10.23
CA LEU A 732 -0.91 0.18 -10.25
C LEU A 732 -1.83 -0.76 -11.02
N ALA A 733 -1.25 -1.49 -11.98
CA ALA A 733 -1.94 -2.51 -12.75
C ALA A 733 -1.38 -3.88 -12.37
N SER A 734 -2.24 -4.77 -11.90
CA SER A 734 -1.90 -6.17 -11.67
C SER A 734 -2.01 -6.93 -13.00
N LEU A 735 -0.91 -7.51 -13.44
CA LEU A 735 -0.80 -8.29 -14.67
C LEU A 735 -0.38 -9.71 -14.32
N ASP A 736 -1.22 -10.67 -14.69
CA ASP A 736 -0.91 -12.08 -14.55
C ASP A 736 -0.25 -12.57 -15.82
N VAL A 737 0.81 -13.37 -15.67
CA VAL A 737 1.49 -13.99 -16.81
C VAL A 737 1.39 -15.49 -16.72
N THR A 738 0.99 -16.09 -17.83
CA THR A 738 1.07 -17.54 -18.02
C THR A 738 2.11 -17.83 -19.10
N THR A 739 3.22 -18.44 -18.72
CA THR A 739 4.27 -18.84 -19.67
C THR A 739 4.13 -20.32 -20.03
N ARG A 740 4.20 -20.64 -21.32
CA ARG A 740 4.13 -22.02 -21.84
C ARG A 740 5.23 -22.26 -22.85
N GLU A 741 5.88 -23.41 -22.75
CA GLU A 741 6.84 -23.87 -23.76
C GLU A 741 6.08 -24.35 -25.01
N VAL A 742 6.48 -23.83 -26.18
CA VAL A 742 5.90 -24.24 -27.46
C VAL A 742 6.40 -25.65 -27.78
N LEU A 743 5.52 -26.65 -27.63
CA LEU A 743 5.79 -28.02 -28.05
C LEU A 743 5.86 -28.09 -29.59
N VAL A 744 7.08 -28.14 -30.14
CA VAL A 744 7.35 -28.33 -31.57
C VAL A 744 7.18 -29.77 -32.02
#